data_AF-A0A0N1HTY7-F1
#
_entry.id   AF-A0A0N1HTY7-F1
#
_cell.length_a   1.000
_cell.length_b   1.000
_cell.length_c   1.000
_cell.angle_alpha   90.00
_cell.angle_beta   90.00
_cell.angle_gamma   90.00
#
_symmetry.space_group_name_H-M   'P 1'
#
loop_
_entity.id
_entity.type
_entity.pdbx_description
1 polymer ?
#
loop_
_entity_poly.entity_id
_entity_poly.type
_entity_poly.pdbx_seq_one_letter_code
_entity_poly.pdbx_strand_id
1 'polypeptide(L)'
;MSTPYAAYMRQVTARLQARMHSQSYASMVQRMERCKATPMGCIADARMSELKDLVDQHRRTFDPTFKEKALGILQTLPLKSTDEDPRFKHTFAGLQVCAYFGAVNAPATFNLINHVTRHTFLLDAYSIFKFYLALVKLHHPQTAEIVQILLPRIREVVGGFSISEARLIMEFLAMQKVLDVELARDLVAVMQGGLQDVSIWELARCMASVQLMGSTEVAREFLTAAAPRICRVLQESVAQRHYYKSLYFSEAKDIWLPSSSAAQGDCDSSANAKGTATRASKAQLQAFLLEEQRAAAQLLMALSRTVSYLSWGPRRMLNEMVRTTIAWSEPNTLSPSSPNSLSDEGAAGTGSSSSHVNGVITEAERQKREDYLQALPQLRRHHLGLMLKALHFASHRHLAGLRLLSARIASIEPEVTNAASTLVSDDLPLAIEAVAYFYATDCIPAVISMVDEVLTSQLAPINARITERASSAPSTARLLSREESRTAEVIGLRTLQSCTRLLSACDAVASASDKRCSLPSTRPVDPEMRRELCRQIVSLVLSPLLQLYLEHAQGLGRQGAPLTGNFTRRCLAGAAHVLRSITLLFQFAVEEGEAGDFAARVSAVIDTASLERLRANVWSLTQLVQLVAERHSESLTRGVAAEMRAALEMVQGHPEWLPCA
;
A
#
# COMPACT_ATOMS: atom_id res chain seq x y z
N MET A 1 27.97 -9.08 22.04
CA MET A 1 26.74 -8.61 21.35
C MET A 1 26.49 -7.17 21.76
N SER A 2 26.96 -6.16 21.00
CA SER A 2 26.72 -4.75 21.35
C SER A 2 25.28 -4.38 21.04
N THR A 3 24.59 -3.75 21.99
CA THR A 3 23.21 -3.27 21.83
C THR A 3 23.10 -2.24 20.70
N PRO A 4 21.94 -2.10 20.03
CA PRO A 4 21.73 -1.13 18.94
C PRO A 4 22.11 0.31 19.34
N TYR A 5 21.87 0.66 20.61
CA TYR A 5 22.26 1.94 21.21
C TYR A 5 23.78 2.16 21.24
N ALA A 6 24.56 1.11 21.52
CA ALA A 6 26.01 1.19 21.49
C ALA A 6 26.55 1.36 20.05
N ALA A 7 25.87 0.81 19.04
CA ALA A 7 26.20 1.04 17.64
C ALA A 7 25.87 2.47 17.19
N TYR A 8 24.73 3.02 17.63
CA TYR A 8 24.34 4.42 17.41
C TYR A 8 25.37 5.40 18.01
N MET A 9 25.77 5.20 19.26
CA MET A 9 26.77 6.05 19.92
C MET A 9 28.14 5.98 19.23
N ARG A 10 28.54 4.81 18.71
CA ARG A 10 29.75 4.68 17.88
C ARG A 10 29.64 5.41 16.54
N GLN A 11 28.46 5.43 15.90
CA GLN A 11 28.24 6.22 14.69
C GLN A 11 28.30 7.73 14.96
N VAL A 12 27.77 8.19 16.09
CA VAL A 12 27.83 9.60 16.49
C VAL A 12 29.27 10.02 16.79
N THR A 13 30.04 9.21 17.52
CA THR A 13 31.45 9.50 17.80
C THR A 13 32.33 9.38 16.55
N ALA A 14 32.07 8.43 15.66
CA ALA A 14 32.76 8.34 14.37
C ALA A 14 32.46 9.54 13.47
N ARG A 15 31.22 10.08 13.48
CA ARG A 15 30.86 11.31 12.74
C ARG A 15 31.51 12.56 13.34
N LEU A 16 31.65 12.62 14.67
CA LEU A 16 32.40 13.68 15.36
C LEU A 16 33.90 13.61 15.03
N GLN A 17 34.49 12.41 15.04
CA GLN A 17 35.88 12.18 14.64
C GLN A 17 36.11 12.47 13.16
N ALA A 18 35.20 12.08 12.27
CA ALA A 18 35.27 12.41 10.83
C ALA A 18 35.14 13.93 10.58
N ARG A 19 34.29 14.63 11.35
CA ARG A 19 34.21 16.10 11.29
C ARG A 19 35.50 16.76 11.80
N MET A 20 36.10 16.26 12.88
CA MET A 20 37.42 16.74 13.34
C MET A 20 38.54 16.47 12.34
N HIS A 21 38.56 15.30 11.68
CA HIS A 21 39.55 14.98 10.65
C HIS A 21 39.38 15.84 9.37
N SER A 22 38.16 16.27 9.04
CA SER A 22 37.90 17.21 7.94
C SER A 22 38.26 18.67 8.26
N GLN A 23 38.52 18.99 9.53
CA GLN A 23 38.92 20.31 10.04
C GLN A 23 40.43 20.37 10.38
N SER A 24 41.30 19.72 9.61
CA SER A 24 42.73 20.07 9.73
C SER A 24 42.93 21.49 9.21
N TYR A 25 43.17 22.42 10.15
CA TYR A 25 43.38 23.85 9.90
C TYR A 25 44.46 24.07 8.82
N ALA A 26 45.47 23.20 8.78
CA ALA A 26 46.54 23.20 7.78
C ALA A 26 46.06 22.89 6.33
N SER A 27 45.05 22.02 6.14
CA SER A 27 44.52 21.74 4.78
C SER A 27 43.56 22.82 4.29
N MET A 28 42.90 23.54 5.20
CA MET A 28 42.01 24.65 4.89
C MET A 28 42.81 25.91 4.52
N VAL A 29 43.88 26.20 5.28
CA VAL A 29 44.81 27.31 5.00
C VAL A 29 45.61 27.07 3.70
N GLN A 30 46.14 25.86 3.47
CA GLN A 30 46.79 25.52 2.19
C GLN A 30 45.81 25.51 0.99
N ARG A 31 44.50 25.35 1.22
CA ARG A 31 43.48 25.48 0.16
C ARG A 31 43.15 26.94 -0.15
N MET A 32 43.06 27.78 0.88
CA MET A 32 42.84 29.22 0.71
C MET A 32 44.04 29.89 0.04
N GLU A 33 45.27 29.44 0.32
CA GLU A 33 46.48 29.98 -0.30
C GLU A 33 46.67 29.56 -1.77
N ARG A 34 46.05 28.47 -2.23
CA ARG A 34 46.11 28.02 -3.64
C ARG A 34 45.09 28.70 -4.56
N CYS A 35 43.97 29.18 -4.03
CA CYS A 35 42.96 29.90 -4.81
C CYS A 35 43.19 31.41 -4.70
N LYS A 36 44.12 31.96 -5.49
CA LYS A 36 44.18 33.43 -5.68
C LYS A 36 42.87 33.85 -6.36
N ALA A 37 41.95 34.43 -5.60
CA ALA A 37 40.67 34.90 -6.12
C ALA A 37 40.93 35.97 -7.17
N THR A 38 40.51 35.73 -8.41
CA THR A 38 40.50 36.75 -9.44
C THR A 38 39.52 37.86 -9.03
N PRO A 39 39.69 39.10 -9.55
CA PRO A 39 38.74 40.18 -9.29
C PRO A 39 37.29 39.78 -9.61
N MET A 40 37.09 38.98 -10.66
CA MET A 40 35.79 38.42 -11.02
C MET A 40 35.30 37.37 -10.01
N GLY A 41 36.18 36.51 -9.50
CA GLY A 41 35.87 35.56 -8.43
C GLY A 41 35.40 36.24 -7.14
N CYS A 42 36.01 37.37 -6.76
CA CYS A 42 35.58 38.17 -5.61
C CYS A 42 34.19 38.79 -5.81
N ILE A 43 33.91 39.33 -7.00
CA ILE A 43 32.58 39.87 -7.35
C ILE A 43 31.54 38.74 -7.32
N ALA A 44 31.88 37.55 -7.82
CA ALA A 44 31.00 36.38 -7.81
C ALA A 44 30.64 35.94 -6.38
N ASP A 45 31.59 35.99 -5.44
CA ASP A 45 31.34 35.67 -4.03
C ASP A 45 30.45 36.73 -3.36
N ALA A 46 30.71 38.01 -3.62
CA ALA A 46 29.90 39.10 -3.08
C ALA A 46 28.44 39.02 -3.53
N ARG A 47 28.20 38.82 -4.84
CA ARG A 47 26.85 38.66 -5.39
C ARG A 47 26.16 37.39 -4.90
N MET A 48 26.90 36.30 -4.70
CA MET A 48 26.35 35.08 -4.14
C MET A 48 25.97 35.24 -2.66
N SER A 49 26.72 36.02 -1.89
CA SER A 49 26.35 36.37 -0.50
C SER A 49 25.06 37.15 -0.47
N GLU A 50 24.95 38.20 -1.28
CA GLU A 50 23.75 39.04 -1.40
C GLU A 50 22.51 38.20 -1.77
N LEU A 51 22.66 37.27 -2.72
CA LEU A 51 21.59 36.34 -3.09
C LEU A 51 21.17 35.42 -1.94
N LYS A 52 22.10 34.92 -1.12
CA LYS A 52 21.77 34.09 0.06
C LYS A 52 21.03 34.90 1.12
N ASP A 53 21.47 36.14 1.36
CA ASP A 53 20.82 37.03 2.31
C ASP A 53 19.37 37.34 1.86
N LEU A 54 19.16 37.54 0.56
CA LEU A 54 17.82 37.71 -0.02
C LEU A 54 16.95 36.47 0.14
N VAL A 55 17.50 35.25 0.00
CA VAL A 55 16.77 34.01 0.26
C VAL A 55 16.32 33.94 1.72
N ASP A 56 17.23 34.21 2.65
CA ASP A 56 16.93 34.14 4.09
C ASP A 56 15.93 35.21 4.53
N GLN A 57 16.02 36.42 3.96
CA GLN A 57 15.04 37.48 4.19
C GLN A 57 13.67 37.11 3.62
N HIS A 58 13.60 36.65 2.36
CA HIS A 58 12.34 36.21 1.75
C HIS A 58 11.69 35.05 2.51
N ARG A 59 12.47 34.12 3.09
CA ARG A 59 11.90 33.04 3.93
C ARG A 59 11.23 33.55 5.21
N ARG A 60 11.65 34.70 5.72
CA ARG A 60 11.11 35.30 6.94
C ARG A 60 9.92 36.21 6.66
N THR A 61 9.96 36.97 5.56
CA THR A 61 8.97 38.01 5.29
C THR A 61 7.99 37.67 4.17
N PHE A 62 8.32 36.71 3.29
CA PHE A 62 7.57 36.36 2.08
C PHE A 62 7.28 37.54 1.14
N ASP A 63 8.12 38.58 1.18
CA ASP A 63 7.96 39.79 0.37
C ASP A 63 8.38 39.53 -1.10
N PRO A 64 7.48 39.73 -2.08
CA PRO A 64 7.76 39.48 -3.49
C PRO A 64 8.84 40.41 -4.08
N THR A 65 9.12 41.57 -3.49
CA THR A 65 10.14 42.50 -4.00
C THR A 65 11.55 41.93 -3.94
N PHE A 66 11.82 41.01 -3.01
CA PHE A 66 13.10 40.31 -2.93
C PHE A 66 13.32 39.37 -4.11
N LYS A 67 12.25 38.83 -4.70
CA LYS A 67 12.34 38.03 -5.92
C LYS A 67 12.81 38.87 -7.10
N GLU A 68 12.28 40.08 -7.27
CA GLU A 68 12.68 40.98 -8.35
C GLU A 68 14.15 41.40 -8.23
N LYS A 69 14.59 41.75 -7.01
CA LYS A 69 16.00 42.07 -6.72
C LYS A 69 16.92 40.87 -7.00
N ALA A 70 16.52 39.68 -6.55
CA ALA A 70 17.28 38.46 -6.80
C ALA A 70 17.37 38.14 -8.30
N LEU A 71 16.29 38.32 -9.07
CA LEU A 71 16.31 38.13 -10.53
C LEU A 71 17.25 39.12 -11.22
N GLY A 72 17.31 40.38 -10.77
CA GLY A 72 18.27 41.37 -11.29
C GLY A 72 19.73 40.97 -11.05
N ILE A 73 20.05 40.45 -9.86
CA ILE A 73 21.41 39.96 -9.55
C ILE A 73 21.72 38.69 -10.37
N LEU A 74 20.75 37.77 -10.50
CA LEU A 74 20.90 36.55 -11.29
C LEU A 74 21.16 36.85 -12.77
N GLN A 75 20.64 37.94 -13.35
CA GLN A 75 20.94 38.28 -14.74
C GLN A 75 22.43 38.58 -15.00
N THR A 76 23.16 39.05 -13.97
CA THR A 76 24.55 39.50 -14.08
C THR A 76 25.51 38.65 -13.25
N LEU A 77 25.07 37.50 -12.74
CA LEU A 77 25.87 36.64 -11.88
C LEU A 77 27.11 36.13 -12.63
N PRO A 78 28.33 36.49 -12.22
CA PRO A 78 29.53 36.03 -12.89
C PRO A 78 29.84 34.58 -12.55
N LEU A 79 30.33 33.83 -13.54
CA LEU A 79 30.80 32.46 -13.36
C LEU A 79 32.21 32.48 -12.76
N LYS A 80 32.46 31.59 -11.79
CA LYS A 80 33.82 31.29 -11.34
C LYS A 80 34.51 30.35 -12.32
N SER A 81 35.82 30.50 -12.46
CA SER A 81 36.61 29.54 -13.22
C SER A 81 36.70 28.19 -12.51
N THR A 82 37.00 27.11 -13.24
CA THR A 82 37.17 25.77 -12.66
C THR A 82 38.33 25.70 -11.65
N ASP A 83 39.32 26.58 -11.78
CA ASP A 83 40.47 26.64 -10.85
C ASP A 83 40.09 27.30 -9.51
N GLU A 84 39.10 28.20 -9.53
CA GLU A 84 38.57 28.89 -8.35
C GLU A 84 37.43 28.12 -7.67
N ASP A 85 36.67 27.32 -8.42
CA ASP A 85 35.60 26.47 -7.91
C ASP A 85 35.68 25.02 -8.44
N PRO A 86 36.74 24.26 -8.11
CA PRO A 86 36.97 22.91 -8.64
C PRO A 86 35.95 21.87 -8.18
N ARG A 87 35.09 22.20 -7.22
CA ARG A 87 33.99 21.34 -6.71
C ARG A 87 32.61 21.92 -6.99
N PHE A 88 32.53 22.95 -7.83
CA PHE A 88 31.27 23.60 -8.23
C PHE A 88 30.40 24.06 -7.05
N LYS A 89 31.00 24.41 -5.91
CA LYS A 89 30.27 24.84 -4.70
C LYS A 89 29.51 26.14 -4.93
N HIS A 90 30.13 27.12 -5.59
CA HIS A 90 29.50 28.38 -5.96
C HIS A 90 28.43 28.12 -7.02
N THR A 91 28.78 27.31 -8.02
CA THR A 91 27.87 26.97 -9.12
C THR A 91 26.58 26.30 -8.64
N PHE A 92 26.68 25.28 -7.78
CA PHE A 92 25.51 24.61 -7.20
C PHE A 92 24.72 25.50 -6.25
N ALA A 93 25.38 26.39 -5.50
CA ALA A 93 24.68 27.38 -4.67
C ALA A 93 23.85 28.34 -5.55
N GLY A 94 24.42 28.80 -6.67
CA GLY A 94 23.70 29.62 -7.65
C GLY A 94 22.48 28.91 -8.22
N LEU A 95 22.62 27.65 -8.64
CA LEU A 95 21.49 26.86 -9.15
C LEU A 95 20.38 26.65 -8.11
N GLN A 96 20.74 26.48 -6.83
CA GLN A 96 19.76 26.39 -5.74
C GLN A 96 18.99 27.70 -5.54
N VAL A 97 19.67 28.84 -5.66
CA VAL A 97 19.02 30.17 -5.61
C VAL A 97 18.10 30.36 -6.81
N CYS A 98 18.55 30.00 -8.02
CA CYS A 98 17.71 30.03 -9.22
C CYS A 98 16.44 29.19 -9.03
N ALA A 99 16.57 27.98 -8.49
CA ALA A 99 15.44 27.11 -8.21
C ALA A 99 14.49 27.70 -7.15
N TYR A 100 15.02 28.30 -6.09
CA TYR A 100 14.20 28.90 -5.02
C TYR A 100 13.32 30.04 -5.53
N PHE A 101 13.86 30.92 -6.39
CA PHE A 101 13.09 32.04 -6.97
C PHE A 101 12.35 31.67 -8.26
N GLY A 102 12.43 30.42 -8.74
CA GLY A 102 11.80 29.99 -9.99
C GLY A 102 12.41 30.63 -11.24
N ALA A 103 13.69 30.99 -11.21
CA ALA A 103 14.42 31.66 -12.29
C ALA A 103 14.89 30.68 -13.38
N VAL A 104 14.00 29.79 -13.84
CA VAL A 104 14.35 28.68 -14.76
C VAL A 104 14.91 29.20 -16.08
N ASN A 105 14.31 30.26 -16.63
CA ASN A 105 14.69 30.83 -17.92
C ASN A 105 15.74 31.94 -17.83
N ALA A 106 16.34 32.15 -16.65
CA ALA A 106 17.34 33.21 -16.47
C ALA A 106 18.68 32.84 -17.17
N PRO A 107 19.39 33.82 -17.75
CA PRO A 107 20.70 33.59 -18.36
C PRO A 107 21.70 32.91 -17.42
N ALA A 108 21.70 33.27 -16.12
CA ALA A 108 22.56 32.59 -15.14
C ALA A 108 22.25 31.10 -15.01
N THR A 109 20.99 30.69 -15.06
CA THR A 109 20.62 29.28 -14.95
C THR A 109 21.24 28.47 -16.09
N PHE A 110 21.13 28.96 -17.32
CA PHE A 110 21.78 28.34 -18.48
C PHE A 110 23.31 28.37 -18.37
N ASN A 111 23.90 29.50 -17.96
CA ASN A 111 25.33 29.65 -17.82
C ASN A 111 25.92 28.69 -16.77
N LEU A 112 25.25 28.56 -15.62
CA LEU A 112 25.66 27.66 -14.54
C LEU A 112 25.52 26.19 -14.95
N ILE A 113 24.42 25.81 -15.61
CA ILE A 113 24.23 24.45 -16.15
C ILE A 113 25.31 24.14 -17.19
N ASN A 114 25.53 25.05 -18.15
CA ASN A 114 26.53 24.90 -19.20
C ASN A 114 27.96 24.81 -18.64
N HIS A 115 28.24 25.54 -17.56
CA HIS A 115 29.53 25.43 -16.88
C HIS A 115 29.75 24.02 -16.33
N VAL A 116 28.74 23.44 -15.67
CA VAL A 116 28.82 22.06 -15.17
C VAL A 116 28.90 21.03 -16.30
N THR A 117 28.07 21.16 -17.35
CA THR A 117 28.01 20.18 -18.45
C THR A 117 29.22 20.25 -19.39
N ARG A 118 29.96 21.36 -19.43
CA ARG A 118 31.26 21.45 -20.13
C ARG A 118 32.40 20.77 -19.36
N HIS A 119 32.29 20.68 -18.04
CA HIS A 119 33.34 20.20 -17.15
C HIS A 119 32.93 18.94 -16.39
N THR A 120 32.19 18.04 -17.05
CA THR A 120 31.66 16.80 -16.44
C THR A 120 32.76 15.92 -15.85
N PHE A 121 33.94 15.86 -16.47
CA PHE A 121 35.08 15.07 -15.99
C PHE A 121 35.57 15.47 -14.58
N LEU A 122 35.28 16.69 -14.11
CA LEU A 122 35.63 17.16 -12.76
C LEU A 122 34.60 16.72 -11.70
N LEU A 123 33.43 16.20 -12.12
CA LEU A 123 32.37 15.82 -11.20
C LEU A 123 32.71 14.50 -10.52
N ASP A 124 32.81 14.51 -9.19
CA ASP A 124 32.79 13.31 -8.37
C ASP A 124 31.34 12.90 -8.06
N ALA A 125 31.15 11.69 -7.50
CA ALA A 125 29.83 11.16 -7.16
C ALA A 125 28.98 12.15 -6.33
N TYR A 126 29.59 12.79 -5.33
CA TYR A 126 28.93 13.78 -4.49
C TYR A 126 28.51 15.05 -5.27
N SER A 127 29.35 15.53 -6.19
CA SER A 127 29.02 16.69 -7.05
C SER A 127 27.91 16.36 -8.03
N ILE A 128 27.89 15.15 -8.61
CA ILE A 128 26.78 14.68 -9.44
C ILE A 128 25.48 14.66 -8.62
N PHE A 129 25.52 14.12 -7.41
CA PHE A 129 24.35 14.08 -6.54
C PHE A 129 23.83 15.49 -6.20
N LYS A 130 24.73 16.45 -5.92
CA LYS A 130 24.34 17.85 -5.72
C LYS A 130 23.73 18.48 -6.95
N PHE A 131 24.29 18.21 -8.12
CA PHE A 131 23.76 18.72 -9.38
C PHE A 131 22.36 18.17 -9.64
N TYR A 132 22.16 16.87 -9.42
CA TYR A 132 20.85 16.23 -9.44
C TYR A 132 19.83 16.94 -8.52
N LEU A 133 20.18 17.18 -7.25
CA LEU A 133 19.28 17.87 -6.32
C LEU A 133 18.91 19.29 -6.79
N ALA A 134 19.82 19.97 -7.47
CA ALA A 134 19.55 21.29 -8.05
C ALA A 134 18.59 21.18 -9.25
N LEU A 135 18.81 20.23 -10.16
CA LEU A 135 17.93 20.00 -11.32
C LEU A 135 16.51 19.62 -10.92
N VAL A 136 16.34 18.75 -9.92
CA VAL A 136 15.01 18.37 -9.41
C VAL A 136 14.23 19.58 -8.91
N LYS A 137 14.89 20.49 -8.17
CA LYS A 137 14.23 21.70 -7.65
C LYS A 137 13.93 22.72 -8.74
N LEU A 138 14.78 22.79 -9.76
CA LEU A 138 14.66 23.76 -10.84
C LEU A 138 13.55 23.39 -11.84
N HIS A 139 13.22 22.10 -11.98
CA HIS A 139 12.29 21.59 -13.00
C HIS A 139 12.59 22.11 -14.41
N HIS A 140 13.87 22.11 -14.78
CA HIS A 140 14.32 22.68 -16.05
C HIS A 140 13.79 21.89 -17.27
N PRO A 141 13.33 22.53 -18.36
CA PRO A 141 12.75 21.83 -19.50
C PRO A 141 13.75 20.89 -20.20
N GLN A 142 15.04 21.22 -20.22
CA GLN A 142 16.10 20.40 -20.83
C GLN A 142 16.72 19.37 -19.87
N THR A 143 16.04 19.01 -18.78
CA THR A 143 16.60 18.08 -17.78
C THR A 143 17.03 16.75 -18.43
N ALA A 144 16.24 16.20 -19.37
CA ALA A 144 16.59 14.96 -20.05
C ALA A 144 17.89 15.05 -20.87
N GLU A 145 18.09 16.15 -21.61
CA GLU A 145 19.31 16.40 -22.41
C GLU A 145 20.54 16.56 -21.52
N ILE A 146 20.41 17.32 -20.42
CA ILE A 146 21.49 17.51 -19.44
C ILE A 146 21.92 16.17 -18.85
N VAL A 147 20.96 15.31 -18.52
CA VAL A 147 21.25 13.98 -17.95
C VAL A 147 21.94 13.08 -18.96
N GLN A 148 21.58 13.13 -20.25
CA GLN A 148 22.29 12.38 -21.29
C GLN A 148 23.77 12.77 -21.38
N ILE A 149 24.09 14.07 -21.23
CA ILE A 149 25.49 14.55 -21.19
C ILE A 149 26.23 14.01 -19.97
N LEU A 150 25.55 13.87 -18.82
CA LEU A 150 26.16 13.38 -17.58
C LEU A 150 26.36 11.86 -17.55
N LEU A 151 25.60 11.11 -18.36
CA LEU A 151 25.50 9.65 -18.26
C LEU A 151 26.86 8.92 -18.33
N PRO A 152 27.80 9.26 -19.24
CA PRO A 152 29.11 8.63 -19.27
C PRO A 152 29.88 8.83 -17.96
N ARG A 153 29.81 10.05 -17.41
CA ARG A 153 30.48 10.37 -16.16
C ARG A 153 29.83 9.68 -14.97
N ILE A 154 28.50 9.57 -14.95
CA ILE A 154 27.77 8.83 -13.91
C ILE A 154 28.33 7.40 -13.83
N ARG A 155 28.43 6.70 -14.97
CA ARG A 155 28.98 5.33 -15.05
C ARG A 155 30.39 5.21 -14.44
N GLU A 156 31.28 6.16 -14.74
CA GLU A 156 32.64 6.16 -14.20
C GLU A 156 32.70 6.29 -12.68
N VAL A 157 31.77 7.06 -12.09
CA VAL A 157 31.81 7.37 -10.65
C VAL A 157 30.77 6.61 -9.82
N VAL A 158 30.03 5.66 -10.40
CA VAL A 158 28.94 4.94 -9.71
C VAL A 158 29.41 4.36 -8.37
N GLY A 159 30.58 3.72 -8.34
CA GLY A 159 31.12 3.11 -7.13
C GLY A 159 31.41 4.09 -5.98
N GLY A 160 31.43 5.40 -6.25
CA GLY A 160 31.63 6.45 -5.25
C GLY A 160 30.34 6.94 -4.58
N PHE A 161 29.15 6.52 -5.02
CA PHE A 161 27.89 6.90 -4.40
C PHE A 161 27.68 6.19 -3.06
N SER A 162 27.09 6.89 -2.10
CA SER A 162 26.42 6.24 -0.97
C SER A 162 25.10 5.59 -1.41
N ILE A 163 24.53 4.72 -0.57
CA ILE A 163 23.27 4.02 -0.88
C ILE A 163 22.14 4.99 -1.21
N SER A 164 21.99 6.05 -0.42
CA SER A 164 20.94 7.05 -0.64
C SER A 164 21.15 7.82 -1.93
N GLU A 165 22.40 8.13 -2.28
CA GLU A 165 22.74 8.82 -3.53
C GLU A 165 22.47 7.91 -4.73
N ALA A 166 22.94 6.66 -4.69
CA ALA A 166 22.71 5.66 -5.73
C ALA A 166 21.21 5.45 -5.98
N ARG A 167 20.41 5.29 -4.91
CA ARG A 167 18.95 5.16 -4.98
C ARG A 167 18.31 6.38 -5.65
N LEU A 168 18.64 7.59 -5.20
CA LEU A 168 18.03 8.81 -5.72
C LEU A 168 18.43 9.09 -7.17
N ILE A 169 19.68 8.81 -7.53
CA ILE A 169 20.14 8.89 -8.93
C ILE A 169 19.42 7.87 -9.79
N MET A 170 19.26 6.63 -9.35
CA MET A 170 18.50 5.60 -10.07
C MET A 170 17.04 6.02 -10.30
N GLU A 171 16.35 6.49 -9.26
CA GLU A 171 14.97 7.00 -9.36
C GLU A 171 14.87 8.13 -10.40
N PHE A 172 15.84 9.03 -10.41
CA PHE A 172 15.89 10.15 -11.34
C PHE A 172 16.12 9.71 -12.77
N LEU A 173 17.10 8.84 -13.02
CA LEU A 173 17.39 8.30 -14.35
C LEU A 173 16.19 7.51 -14.91
N ALA A 174 15.48 6.76 -14.04
CA ALA A 174 14.26 6.07 -14.39
C ALA A 174 13.14 7.04 -14.79
N MET A 175 12.94 8.13 -14.02
CA MET A 175 11.97 9.18 -14.34
C MET A 175 12.26 9.87 -15.68
N GLN A 176 13.54 10.07 -16.01
CA GLN A 176 13.97 10.65 -17.28
C GLN A 176 14.01 9.63 -18.43
N LYS A 177 13.69 8.35 -18.19
CA LYS A 177 13.71 7.25 -19.18
C LYS A 177 15.08 7.03 -19.85
N VAL A 178 16.16 7.24 -19.10
CA VAL A 178 17.55 7.07 -19.57
C VAL A 178 18.32 5.99 -18.80
N LEU A 179 17.66 5.32 -17.84
CA LEU A 179 18.25 4.22 -17.08
C LEU A 179 18.28 2.94 -17.92
N ASP A 180 19.48 2.50 -18.31
CA ASP A 180 19.70 1.18 -18.91
C ASP A 180 19.96 0.10 -17.85
N VAL A 181 19.97 -1.17 -18.29
CA VAL A 181 20.09 -2.34 -17.41
C VAL A 181 21.46 -2.45 -16.75
N GLU A 182 22.54 -2.05 -17.44
CA GLU A 182 23.91 -2.15 -16.92
C GLU A 182 24.13 -1.14 -15.79
N LEU A 183 23.79 0.13 -16.04
CA LEU A 183 23.86 1.20 -15.05
C LEU A 183 22.92 0.94 -13.87
N ALA A 184 21.73 0.39 -14.11
CA ALA A 184 20.84 -0.04 -13.03
C ALA A 184 21.48 -1.11 -12.15
N ARG A 185 22.15 -2.10 -12.75
CA ARG A 185 22.86 -3.16 -12.02
C ARG A 185 24.02 -2.59 -11.20
N ASP A 186 24.80 -1.66 -11.74
CA ASP A 186 25.91 -1.02 -11.02
C ASP A 186 25.42 -0.21 -9.82
N LEU A 187 24.36 0.58 -9.99
CA LEU A 187 23.75 1.35 -8.89
C LEU A 187 23.17 0.43 -7.82
N VAL A 188 22.53 -0.67 -8.23
CA VAL A 188 22.02 -1.69 -7.31
C VAL A 188 23.16 -2.41 -6.57
N ALA A 189 24.30 -2.68 -7.21
CA ALA A 189 25.46 -3.27 -6.54
C ALA A 189 25.99 -2.37 -5.41
N VAL A 190 26.03 -1.05 -5.63
CA VAL A 190 26.35 -0.06 -4.57
C VAL A 190 25.34 -0.14 -3.43
N MET A 191 24.04 -0.23 -3.75
CA MET A 191 22.99 -0.37 -2.74
C MET A 191 23.15 -1.66 -1.93
N GLN A 192 23.44 -2.78 -2.60
CA GLN A 192 23.63 -4.11 -1.97
C GLN A 192 24.79 -4.09 -0.96
N GLY A 193 25.90 -3.43 -1.30
CA GLY A 193 27.13 -3.41 -0.51
C GLY A 193 26.98 -2.86 0.91
N GLY A 194 26.00 -2.00 1.18
CA GLY A 194 25.78 -1.42 2.52
C GLY A 194 24.41 -1.73 3.14
N LEU A 195 23.67 -2.73 2.63
CA LEU A 195 22.35 -3.12 3.17
C LEU A 195 22.36 -3.47 4.66
N GLN A 196 23.49 -3.95 5.19
CA GLN A 196 23.60 -4.33 6.61
C GLN A 196 23.66 -3.12 7.55
N ASP A 197 24.21 -1.99 7.09
CA ASP A 197 24.53 -0.83 7.92
C ASP A 197 23.51 0.31 7.79
N VAL A 198 22.56 0.21 6.85
CA VAL A 198 21.51 1.21 6.68
C VAL A 198 20.45 1.15 7.77
N SER A 199 19.88 2.31 8.08
CA SER A 199 18.71 2.42 8.94
C SER A 199 17.49 1.74 8.30
N ILE A 200 16.52 1.35 9.13
CA ILE A 200 15.26 0.75 8.65
C ILE A 200 14.52 1.70 7.70
N TRP A 201 14.57 3.00 7.96
CA TRP A 201 14.00 4.04 7.09
C TRP A 201 14.60 4.04 5.69
N GLU A 202 15.93 3.96 5.58
CA GLU A 202 16.57 3.95 4.27
C GLU A 202 16.36 2.61 3.56
N LEU A 203 16.33 1.49 4.31
CA LEU A 203 15.94 0.18 3.76
C LEU A 203 14.52 0.22 3.18
N ALA A 204 13.56 0.81 3.90
CA ALA A 204 12.18 0.99 3.42
C ALA A 204 12.12 1.83 2.15
N ARG A 205 12.91 2.91 2.05
CA ARG A 205 13.02 3.71 0.83
C ARG A 205 13.61 2.93 -0.33
N CYS A 206 14.68 2.17 -0.10
CA CYS A 206 15.26 1.30 -1.13
C CYS A 206 14.24 0.28 -1.64
N MET A 207 13.40 -0.27 -0.75
CA MET A 207 12.29 -1.14 -1.15
C MET A 207 11.27 -0.39 -2.01
N ALA A 208 10.88 0.83 -1.66
CA ALA A 208 9.94 1.61 -2.46
C ALA A 208 10.45 1.88 -3.91
N SER A 209 11.76 1.89 -4.13
CA SER A 209 12.39 2.13 -5.43
C SER A 209 12.53 0.88 -6.32
N VAL A 210 12.18 -0.31 -5.86
CA VAL A 210 12.38 -1.58 -6.62
C VAL A 210 11.71 -1.54 -7.99
N GLN A 211 10.52 -0.95 -8.08
CA GLN A 211 9.79 -0.79 -9.35
C GLN A 211 10.49 0.14 -10.36
N LEU A 212 11.48 0.91 -9.91
CA LEU A 212 12.24 1.87 -10.72
C LEU A 212 13.62 1.35 -11.14
N MET A 213 13.95 0.09 -10.83
CA MET A 213 15.25 -0.53 -11.14
C MET A 213 15.44 -0.90 -12.62
N GLY A 214 14.53 -0.48 -13.50
CA GLY A 214 14.65 -0.64 -14.96
C GLY A 214 14.35 -2.05 -15.49
N SER A 215 14.80 -3.11 -14.81
CA SER A 215 14.54 -4.50 -15.21
C SER A 215 14.08 -5.38 -14.05
N THR A 216 13.32 -6.42 -14.40
CA THR A 216 12.83 -7.44 -13.48
C THR A 216 13.95 -8.28 -12.87
N GLU A 217 15.03 -8.49 -13.63
CA GLU A 217 16.22 -9.23 -13.20
C GLU A 217 16.99 -8.47 -12.12
N VAL A 218 17.29 -7.19 -12.37
CA VAL A 218 18.02 -6.33 -11.41
C VAL A 218 17.21 -6.16 -10.12
N ALA A 219 15.89 -5.96 -10.24
CA ALA A 219 15.00 -5.96 -9.08
C ALA A 219 15.06 -7.26 -8.27
N ARG A 220 15.09 -8.42 -8.93
CA ARG A 220 15.17 -9.74 -8.27
C ARG A 220 16.52 -9.94 -7.56
N GLU A 221 17.62 -9.55 -8.18
CA GLU A 221 18.97 -9.59 -7.58
C GLU A 221 18.99 -8.79 -6.28
N PHE A 222 18.51 -7.53 -6.32
CA PHE A 222 18.42 -6.67 -5.14
C PHE A 222 17.55 -7.25 -4.02
N LEU A 223 16.34 -7.70 -4.36
CA LEU A 223 15.41 -8.30 -3.39
C LEU A 223 16.00 -9.55 -2.73
N THR A 224 16.75 -10.35 -3.50
CA THR A 224 17.42 -11.55 -2.98
C THR A 224 18.52 -11.19 -1.99
N ALA A 225 19.32 -10.17 -2.30
CA ALA A 225 20.36 -9.66 -1.41
C ALA A 225 19.80 -9.00 -0.14
N ALA A 226 18.66 -8.29 -0.25
CA ALA A 226 18.03 -7.58 0.87
C ALA A 226 17.22 -8.49 1.80
N ALA A 227 16.74 -9.63 1.31
CA ALA A 227 15.84 -10.52 2.07
C ALA A 227 16.36 -10.91 3.47
N PRO A 228 17.63 -11.30 3.70
CA PRO A 228 18.11 -11.64 5.03
C PRO A 228 17.97 -10.49 6.04
N ARG A 229 18.32 -9.26 5.60
CA ARG A 229 18.21 -8.06 6.44
C ARG A 229 16.76 -7.71 6.73
N ILE A 230 15.90 -7.76 5.70
CA ILE A 230 14.47 -7.47 5.81
C ILE A 230 13.80 -8.45 6.79
N CYS A 231 14.00 -9.76 6.60
CA CYS A 231 13.47 -10.78 7.49
C CYS A 231 13.89 -10.53 8.94
N ARG A 232 15.16 -10.19 9.17
CA ARG A 232 15.67 -9.86 10.51
C ARG A 232 14.98 -8.64 11.11
N VAL A 233 14.84 -7.55 10.36
CA VAL A 233 14.14 -6.33 10.83
C VAL A 233 12.69 -6.64 11.19
N LEU A 234 11.99 -7.42 10.36
CA LEU A 234 10.59 -7.80 10.58
C LEU A 234 10.41 -8.70 11.82
N GLN A 235 11.35 -9.62 12.07
CA GLN A 235 11.35 -10.46 13.27
C GLN A 235 11.68 -9.64 14.54
N GLU A 236 12.69 -8.78 14.46
CA GLU A 236 13.07 -7.86 15.54
C GLU A 236 11.92 -6.91 15.89
N SER A 237 11.18 -6.41 14.88
CA SER A 237 10.06 -5.50 15.11
C SER A 237 8.89 -6.16 15.84
N VAL A 238 8.60 -7.43 15.58
CA VAL A 238 7.59 -8.21 16.33
C VAL A 238 8.02 -8.37 17.79
N ALA A 239 9.28 -8.76 18.04
CA ALA A 239 9.81 -8.88 19.40
C ALA A 239 9.80 -7.53 20.14
N GLN A 240 10.19 -6.44 19.48
CA GLN A 240 10.15 -5.09 20.01
C GLN A 240 8.72 -4.64 20.35
N ARG A 241 7.72 -5.02 19.54
CA ARG A 241 6.31 -4.69 19.81
C ARG A 241 5.80 -5.41 21.07
N HIS A 242 6.12 -6.69 21.24
CA HIS A 242 5.83 -7.43 22.47
C HIS A 242 6.55 -6.84 23.69
N TYR A 243 7.81 -6.45 23.52
CA TYR A 243 8.57 -5.80 24.58
C TYR A 243 7.98 -4.44 24.96
N TYR A 244 7.61 -3.61 23.98
CA TYR A 244 6.91 -2.35 24.20
C TYR A 244 5.57 -2.56 24.94
N LYS A 245 4.80 -3.59 24.57
CA LYS A 245 3.59 -4.00 25.30
C LYS A 245 3.89 -4.29 26.76
N SER A 246 4.91 -5.11 27.03
CA SER A 246 5.29 -5.46 28.39
C SER A 246 5.70 -4.22 29.21
N LEU A 247 6.50 -3.31 28.64
CA LEU A 247 6.91 -2.06 29.28
C LEU A 247 5.74 -1.10 29.54
N TYR A 248 4.76 -1.07 28.63
CA TYR A 248 3.61 -0.18 28.73
C TYR A 248 2.64 -0.63 29.83
N PHE A 249 2.37 -1.94 29.90
CA PHE A 249 1.44 -2.50 30.89
C PHE A 249 2.09 -2.93 32.20
N SER A 250 3.42 -3.08 32.26
CA SER A 250 4.11 -3.29 33.52
C SER A 250 3.85 -2.09 34.44
N GLU A 251 3.09 -2.31 35.51
CA GLU A 251 3.23 -1.53 36.73
C GLU A 251 4.70 -1.54 37.13
N ALA A 252 5.20 -0.44 37.66
CA ALA A 252 6.59 -0.29 38.07
C ALA A 252 6.93 -1.23 39.25
N LYS A 253 6.96 -2.54 39.03
CA LYS A 253 7.70 -3.48 39.85
C LYS A 253 9.08 -3.56 39.21
N ASP A 254 10.03 -2.96 39.92
CA ASP A 254 11.45 -2.98 39.61
C ASP A 254 11.90 -4.41 39.29
N ILE A 255 12.05 -4.69 38.01
CA ILE A 255 12.59 -5.95 37.52
C ILE A 255 13.88 -5.60 36.76
N TRP A 256 14.98 -5.74 37.51
CA TRP A 256 16.35 -6.02 37.09
C TRP A 256 17.23 -4.86 36.60
N LEU A 257 17.88 -4.21 37.55
CA LEU A 257 19.32 -3.91 37.47
C LEU A 257 20.02 -4.80 38.50
N PRO A 258 21.13 -5.49 38.18
CA PRO A 258 21.86 -6.26 39.18
C PRO A 258 22.40 -5.30 40.23
N SER A 259 21.93 -5.44 41.48
CA SER A 259 22.44 -4.70 42.60
C SER A 259 23.88 -5.16 42.89
N SER A 260 24.85 -4.29 42.63
CA SER A 260 26.13 -4.40 43.31
C SER A 260 25.92 -3.98 44.75
N SER A 261 25.81 -4.95 45.65
CA SER A 261 25.89 -4.74 47.09
C SER A 261 27.25 -4.13 47.45
N ALA A 262 27.26 -2.89 47.96
CA ALA A 262 28.06 -2.43 49.10
C ALA A 262 28.11 -0.89 49.11
N ALA A 263 27.30 -0.27 49.98
CA ALA A 263 27.68 0.85 50.85
C ALA A 263 26.40 1.48 51.40
N GLN A 264 26.23 1.31 52.70
CA GLN A 264 25.18 1.84 53.55
C GLN A 264 25.50 3.32 53.83
N GLY A 265 24.53 4.21 53.62
CA GLY A 265 24.67 5.63 53.95
C GLY A 265 23.61 6.50 53.29
N ASP A 266 22.63 6.90 54.10
CA ASP A 266 21.74 8.08 54.04
C ASP A 266 21.62 8.84 52.71
N CYS A 267 20.38 8.91 52.19
CA CYS A 267 19.78 10.10 51.54
C CYS A 267 18.40 9.73 50.94
N ASP A 268 17.31 10.11 51.61
CA ASP A 268 15.93 10.02 51.09
C ASP A 268 15.69 10.90 49.85
N SER A 269 16.61 11.82 49.53
CA SER A 269 16.63 12.57 48.27
C SER A 269 17.15 11.75 47.07
N SER A 270 17.93 10.68 47.28
CA SER A 270 18.50 9.88 46.18
C SER A 270 17.52 8.84 45.61
N ALA A 271 16.54 8.39 46.40
CA ALA A 271 15.51 7.46 45.95
C ALA A 271 14.55 8.11 44.94
N ASN A 272 14.16 9.36 45.16
CA ASN A 272 13.38 10.14 44.20
C ASN A 272 14.17 10.48 42.92
N ALA A 273 15.48 10.76 43.03
CA ALA A 273 16.35 10.97 41.87
C ALA A 273 16.56 9.69 41.05
N LYS A 274 16.69 8.52 41.70
CA LYS A 274 16.77 7.21 41.03
C LYS A 274 15.44 6.80 40.40
N GLY A 275 14.31 7.06 41.06
CA GLY A 275 12.97 6.84 40.52
C GLY A 275 12.64 7.73 39.31
N THR A 276 13.13 8.96 39.29
CA THR A 276 12.97 9.88 38.14
C THR A 276 13.92 9.53 36.99
N ALA A 277 15.16 9.13 37.27
CA ALA A 277 16.11 8.68 36.24
C ALA A 277 15.68 7.36 35.57
N THR A 278 15.15 6.40 36.34
CA THR A 278 14.60 5.14 35.80
C THR A 278 13.34 5.37 34.97
N ARG A 279 12.43 6.27 35.40
CA ARG A 279 11.28 6.71 34.59
C ARG A 279 11.70 7.43 33.32
N ALA A 280 12.70 8.30 33.37
CA ALA A 280 13.25 8.99 32.20
C ALA A 280 13.89 7.99 31.22
N SER A 281 14.65 7.01 31.72
CA SER A 281 15.22 5.92 30.90
C SER A 281 14.14 5.03 30.28
N LYS A 282 13.05 4.75 31.01
CA LYS A 282 11.89 4.00 30.50
C LYS A 282 11.18 4.76 29.38
N ALA A 283 10.93 6.06 29.58
CA ALA A 283 10.31 6.93 28.58
C ALA A 283 11.17 7.06 27.32
N GLN A 284 12.49 7.21 27.47
CA GLN A 284 13.43 7.22 26.35
C GLN A 284 13.42 5.90 25.56
N LEU A 285 13.40 4.76 26.27
CA LEU A 285 13.32 3.44 25.65
C LEU A 285 11.98 3.22 24.92
N GLN A 286 10.87 3.66 25.52
CA GLN A 286 9.55 3.65 24.88
C GLN A 286 9.53 4.50 23.60
N ALA A 287 10.08 5.72 23.64
CA ALA A 287 10.18 6.60 22.48
C ALA A 287 11.02 5.97 21.35
N PHE A 288 12.16 5.37 21.70
CA PHE A 288 13.00 4.64 20.76
C PHE A 288 12.27 3.47 20.11
N LEU A 289 11.59 2.62 20.90
CA LEU A 289 10.81 1.50 20.39
C LEU A 289 9.70 1.97 19.45
N LEU A 290 8.99 3.05 19.78
CA LEU A 290 7.97 3.63 18.91
C LEU A 290 8.55 4.12 17.57
N GLU A 291 9.73 4.74 17.58
CA GLU A 291 10.41 5.17 16.35
C GLU A 291 10.79 3.97 15.47
N GLU A 292 11.36 2.92 16.06
CA GLU A 292 11.69 1.67 15.36
C GLU A 292 10.43 0.99 14.79
N GLN A 293 9.32 0.97 15.54
CA GLN A 293 8.04 0.47 15.05
C GLN A 293 7.53 1.30 13.86
N ARG A 294 7.63 2.63 13.90
CA ARG A 294 7.25 3.49 12.76
C ARG A 294 8.11 3.19 11.54
N ALA A 295 9.41 2.99 11.72
CA ALA A 295 10.31 2.63 10.62
C ALA A 295 9.97 1.26 10.02
N ALA A 296 9.73 0.25 10.87
CA ALA A 296 9.32 -1.08 10.44
C ALA A 296 7.95 -1.08 9.73
N ALA A 297 7.03 -0.20 10.14
CA ALA A 297 5.74 -0.03 9.49
C ALA A 297 5.93 0.44 8.05
N GLN A 298 6.82 1.42 7.84
CA GLN A 298 7.14 1.96 6.52
C GLN A 298 7.81 0.92 5.63
N LEU A 299 8.68 0.07 6.21
CA LEU A 299 9.25 -1.07 5.50
C LEU A 299 8.15 -2.05 5.03
N LEU A 300 7.25 -2.44 5.93
CA LEU A 300 6.14 -3.34 5.60
C LEU A 300 5.23 -2.76 4.49
N MET A 301 5.00 -1.45 4.52
CA MET A 301 4.25 -0.73 3.49
C MET A 301 4.99 -0.62 2.14
N ALA A 302 6.30 -0.46 2.15
CA ALA A 302 7.09 -0.48 0.91
C ALA A 302 7.11 -1.89 0.30
N LEU A 303 7.22 -2.92 1.15
CA LEU A 303 7.17 -4.31 0.73
C LEU A 303 5.82 -4.68 0.12
N SER A 304 4.69 -4.19 0.67
CA SER A 304 3.35 -4.44 0.13
C SER A 304 3.15 -3.93 -1.29
N ARG A 305 3.76 -2.79 -1.62
CA ARG A 305 3.68 -2.17 -2.94
C ARG A 305 4.56 -2.86 -3.98
N THR A 306 5.60 -3.57 -3.53
CA THR A 306 6.55 -4.25 -4.41
C THR A 306 6.25 -5.72 -4.62
N VAL A 307 5.11 -6.22 -4.13
CA VAL A 307 4.81 -7.66 -4.11
C VAL A 307 4.80 -8.30 -5.50
N SER A 308 4.37 -7.58 -6.54
CA SER A 308 4.44 -8.10 -7.92
C SER A 308 5.87 -8.51 -8.30
N TYR A 309 6.88 -7.79 -7.82
CA TYR A 309 8.30 -8.12 -7.97
C TYR A 309 8.78 -9.17 -6.95
N LEU A 310 8.17 -9.20 -5.75
CA LEU A 310 8.42 -10.24 -4.74
C LEU A 310 7.89 -11.62 -5.14
N SER A 311 6.95 -11.71 -6.09
CA SER A 311 6.45 -12.97 -6.65
C SER A 311 7.57 -13.88 -7.19
N TRP A 312 8.70 -13.27 -7.58
CA TRP A 312 9.90 -13.95 -8.03
C TRP A 312 11.06 -13.92 -7.02
N GLY A 313 10.81 -13.38 -5.83
CA GLY A 313 11.79 -13.20 -4.76
C GLY A 313 11.76 -14.33 -3.71
N PRO A 314 12.58 -14.19 -2.65
CA PRO A 314 12.69 -15.23 -1.62
C PRO A 314 11.40 -15.42 -0.82
N ARG A 315 10.83 -16.64 -0.86
CA ARG A 315 9.59 -17.00 -0.13
C ARG A 315 9.64 -16.69 1.37
N ARG A 316 10.82 -16.80 1.99
CA ARG A 316 11.01 -16.48 3.40
C ARG A 316 10.60 -15.04 3.74
N MET A 317 10.82 -14.09 2.84
CA MET A 317 10.46 -12.69 3.06
C MET A 317 8.94 -12.50 3.10
N LEU A 318 8.21 -13.13 2.17
CA LEU A 318 6.74 -13.12 2.17
C LEU A 318 6.18 -13.75 3.45
N ASN A 319 6.76 -14.86 3.91
CA ASN A 319 6.34 -15.50 5.17
C ASN A 319 6.51 -14.57 6.38
N GLU A 320 7.64 -13.87 6.46
CA GLU A 320 7.90 -12.92 7.55
C GLU A 320 7.00 -11.69 7.45
N MET A 321 6.71 -11.17 6.26
CA MET A 321 5.72 -10.10 6.09
C MET A 321 4.37 -10.50 6.68
N VAL A 322 3.86 -11.67 6.31
CA VAL A 322 2.58 -12.18 6.82
C VAL A 322 2.59 -12.37 8.33
N ARG A 323 3.67 -12.93 8.88
CA ARG A 323 3.84 -13.09 10.35
C ARG A 323 3.82 -11.75 11.07
N THR A 324 4.56 -10.77 10.56
CA THR A 324 4.60 -9.42 11.14
C THR A 324 3.24 -8.75 11.04
N THR A 325 2.56 -8.83 9.90
CA THR A 325 1.20 -8.30 9.72
C THR A 325 0.24 -8.91 10.74
N ILE A 326 0.26 -10.24 10.92
CA ILE A 326 -0.59 -10.93 11.90
C ILE A 326 -0.29 -10.46 13.32
N ALA A 327 0.99 -10.42 13.71
CA ALA A 327 1.42 -9.98 15.04
C ALA A 327 1.08 -8.52 15.33
N TRP A 328 1.07 -7.67 14.31
CA TRP A 328 0.73 -6.25 14.44
C TRP A 328 -0.76 -5.98 14.42
N SER A 329 -1.55 -6.88 13.80
CA SER A 329 -3.01 -6.89 13.85
C SER A 329 -3.52 -7.44 15.18
N GLU A 330 -3.12 -6.84 16.30
CA GLU A 330 -3.75 -7.17 17.59
C GLU A 330 -5.26 -6.87 17.51
N PRO A 331 -6.12 -7.71 18.12
CA PRO A 331 -7.56 -7.46 18.12
C PRO A 331 -7.86 -6.12 18.81
N ASN A 332 -8.56 -5.22 18.11
CA ASN A 332 -9.26 -4.08 18.71
C ASN A 332 -10.52 -4.55 19.47
N THR A 333 -10.51 -5.70 20.14
CA THR A 333 -11.71 -6.20 20.82
C THR A 333 -11.94 -5.41 22.12
N LEU A 334 -12.55 -4.26 21.94
CA LEU A 334 -13.44 -3.59 22.87
C LEU A 334 -14.86 -3.83 22.39
N SER A 335 -15.34 -5.06 22.50
CA SER A 335 -16.78 -5.30 22.57
C SER A 335 -17.00 -6.33 23.67
N PRO A 336 -17.86 -6.05 24.67
CA PRO A 336 -18.29 -7.08 25.60
C PRO A 336 -18.99 -8.16 24.77
N SER A 337 -18.46 -9.38 24.81
CA SER A 337 -19.17 -10.54 24.32
C SER A 337 -20.49 -10.65 25.09
N SER A 338 -21.60 -10.59 24.35
CA SER A 338 -22.88 -11.16 24.77
C SER A 338 -22.64 -12.56 25.36
N PRO A 339 -23.17 -12.88 26.56
CA PRO A 339 -23.07 -14.22 27.10
C PRO A 339 -24.11 -15.06 26.37
N ASN A 340 -23.69 -15.92 25.43
CA ASN A 340 -24.35 -17.18 25.10
C ASN A 340 -23.58 -17.91 23.98
N SER A 341 -22.80 -18.90 24.36
CA SER A 341 -22.78 -20.19 23.69
C SER A 341 -22.16 -21.21 24.64
N LEU A 342 -23.03 -22.10 25.11
CA LEU A 342 -22.73 -23.21 25.99
C LEU A 342 -21.93 -24.30 25.26
N SER A 343 -20.96 -24.83 26.02
CA SER A 343 -20.53 -26.23 26.14
C SER A 343 -19.89 -26.98 24.96
N ASP A 344 -18.61 -27.36 25.19
CA ASP A 344 -18.00 -28.71 25.12
C ASP A 344 -18.13 -29.55 23.82
N GLU A 345 -17.14 -30.31 23.34
CA GLU A 345 -15.90 -30.87 23.91
C GLU A 345 -15.05 -31.46 22.76
N GLY A 346 -13.71 -31.57 22.91
CA GLY A 346 -12.90 -32.52 22.11
C GLY A 346 -11.52 -32.09 21.60
N ALA A 347 -10.55 -31.96 22.52
CA ALA A 347 -9.09 -32.33 22.48
C ALA A 347 -8.24 -32.15 21.19
N ALA A 348 -6.97 -31.73 21.17
CA ALA A 348 -5.89 -31.38 22.12
C ALA A 348 -4.75 -30.74 21.26
N GLY A 349 -3.72 -30.00 21.68
CA GLY A 349 -3.22 -29.52 22.97
C GLY A 349 -1.80 -28.95 22.72
N THR A 350 -1.51 -27.73 23.16
CA THR A 350 -0.18 -27.31 23.65
C THR A 350 -0.34 -26.01 24.43
N GLY A 351 0.05 -26.07 25.71
CA GLY A 351 -0.40 -25.15 26.74
C GLY A 351 0.22 -23.76 26.71
N SER A 352 -0.60 -22.79 27.08
CA SER A 352 -0.19 -21.57 27.78
C SER A 352 -1.17 -21.36 28.91
N SER A 353 -0.66 -21.33 30.13
CA SER A 353 -1.40 -21.16 31.38
C SER A 353 -2.11 -19.81 31.38
N SER A 354 -3.41 -19.78 31.06
CA SER A 354 -4.28 -18.65 31.36
C SER A 354 -5.22 -19.05 32.49
N SER A 355 -4.94 -18.54 33.68
CA SER A 355 -5.90 -18.48 34.78
C SER A 355 -7.17 -17.77 34.28
N HIS A 356 -8.28 -18.50 34.24
CA HIS A 356 -9.61 -17.92 34.08
C HIS A 356 -9.88 -16.96 35.23
N VAL A 357 -9.83 -15.66 34.95
CA VAL A 357 -10.42 -14.62 35.79
C VAL A 357 -11.47 -13.94 34.92
N ASN A 358 -12.74 -14.21 35.24
CA ASN A 358 -13.87 -13.39 34.82
C ASN A 358 -13.70 -12.00 35.43
N GLY A 359 -12.91 -11.15 34.79
CA GLY A 359 -12.66 -9.78 35.19
C GLY A 359 -13.42 -8.83 34.28
N VAL A 360 -14.40 -8.11 34.83
CA VAL A 360 -14.92 -6.89 34.21
C VAL A 360 -13.73 -5.94 34.06
N ILE A 361 -13.29 -5.71 32.81
CA ILE A 361 -12.20 -4.77 32.52
C ILE A 361 -12.64 -3.38 33.01
N THR A 362 -11.85 -2.75 33.85
CA THR A 362 -12.18 -1.41 34.37
C THR A 362 -12.06 -0.38 33.25
N GLU A 363 -12.83 0.71 33.33
CA GLU A 363 -12.79 1.80 32.33
C GLU A 363 -11.38 2.39 32.18
N ALA A 364 -10.62 2.44 33.28
CA ALA A 364 -9.23 2.89 33.27
C ALA A 364 -8.29 1.93 32.53
N GLU A 365 -8.50 0.61 32.63
CA GLU A 365 -7.74 -0.38 31.86
C GLU A 365 -8.12 -0.38 30.38
N ARG A 366 -9.39 -0.10 30.07
CA ARG A 366 -9.88 0.13 28.71
C ARG A 366 -9.18 1.35 28.10
N GLN A 367 -9.24 2.51 28.76
CA GLN A 367 -8.56 3.73 28.30
C GLN A 367 -7.05 3.52 28.12
N LYS A 368 -6.39 2.88 29.09
CA LYS A 368 -4.94 2.59 28.99
C LYS A 368 -4.60 1.66 27.81
N ARG A 369 -5.49 0.74 27.45
CA ARG A 369 -5.32 -0.10 26.24
C ARG A 369 -5.55 0.69 24.96
N GLU A 370 -6.52 1.60 24.95
CA GLU A 370 -6.74 2.50 23.82
C GLU A 370 -5.53 3.41 23.60
N ASP A 371 -5.01 4.03 24.64
CA ASP A 371 -3.80 4.88 24.59
C ASP A 371 -2.58 4.10 24.08
N TYR A 372 -2.42 2.84 24.50
CA TYR A 372 -1.38 1.93 23.99
C TYR A 372 -1.52 1.70 22.49
N LEU A 373 -2.73 1.37 22.03
CA LEU A 373 -3.02 1.11 20.62
C LEU A 373 -2.82 2.37 19.78
N GLN A 374 -3.26 3.54 20.26
CA GLN A 374 -3.08 4.81 19.57
C GLN A 374 -1.60 5.21 19.42
N ALA A 375 -0.75 4.82 20.37
CA ALA A 375 0.69 5.10 20.30
C ALA A 375 1.41 4.32 19.18
N LEU A 376 0.91 3.13 18.82
CA LEU A 376 1.55 2.24 17.86
C LEU A 376 1.09 2.49 16.42
N PRO A 377 1.94 2.22 15.42
CA PRO A 377 1.50 2.16 14.03
C PRO A 377 0.40 1.12 13.84
N GLN A 378 -0.75 1.57 13.34
CA GLN A 378 -1.92 0.73 13.08
C GLN A 378 -1.99 0.30 11.62
N LEU A 379 -2.26 -0.98 11.40
CA LEU A 379 -2.51 -1.53 10.08
C LEU A 379 -3.99 -1.35 9.74
N ARG A 380 -4.27 -0.41 8.84
CA ARG A 380 -5.62 -0.18 8.32
C ARG A 380 -6.06 -1.32 7.38
N ARG A 381 -7.35 -1.39 7.11
CA ARG A 381 -7.93 -2.37 6.17
C ARG A 381 -7.26 -2.35 4.81
N HIS A 382 -6.97 -1.17 4.24
CA HIS A 382 -6.19 -1.04 3.01
C HIS A 382 -4.87 -1.84 3.05
N HIS A 383 -4.12 -1.72 4.16
CA HIS A 383 -2.82 -2.37 4.30
C HIS A 383 -2.98 -3.89 4.40
N LEU A 384 -3.98 -4.36 5.14
CA LEU A 384 -4.29 -5.78 5.26
C LEU A 384 -4.82 -6.37 3.95
N GLY A 385 -5.64 -5.63 3.21
CA GLY A 385 -6.12 -6.00 1.87
C GLY A 385 -4.97 -6.12 0.87
N LEU A 386 -4.02 -5.19 0.89
CA LEU A 386 -2.78 -5.30 0.10
C LEU A 386 -1.95 -6.52 0.51
N MET A 387 -1.89 -6.89 1.80
CA MET A 387 -1.24 -8.13 2.26
C MET A 387 -1.98 -9.40 1.83
N LEU A 388 -3.31 -9.40 1.80
CA LEU A 388 -4.07 -10.53 1.23
C LEU A 388 -3.85 -10.66 -0.27
N LYS A 389 -3.84 -9.54 -1.01
CA LYS A 389 -3.46 -9.54 -2.42
C LYS A 389 -2.01 -10.00 -2.59
N ALA A 390 -1.13 -9.68 -1.65
CA ALA A 390 0.25 -10.13 -1.68
C ALA A 390 0.37 -11.65 -1.54
N LEU A 391 -0.47 -12.25 -0.70
CA LEU A 391 -0.53 -13.69 -0.50
C LEU A 391 -0.83 -14.43 -1.80
N HIS A 392 -1.61 -13.88 -2.73
CA HIS A 392 -1.86 -14.48 -4.06
C HIS A 392 -0.57 -14.87 -4.79
N PHE A 393 0.48 -14.07 -4.63
CA PHE A 393 1.78 -14.31 -5.25
C PHE A 393 2.69 -15.22 -4.40
N ALA A 394 2.34 -15.45 -3.14
CA ALA A 394 2.98 -16.40 -2.25
C ALA A 394 2.30 -17.77 -2.41
N SER A 395 3.06 -18.87 -2.41
CA SER A 395 2.53 -20.23 -2.58
C SER A 395 1.27 -20.53 -1.73
N HIS A 396 0.41 -21.45 -2.18
CA HIS A 396 -0.85 -21.93 -1.56
C HIS A 396 -0.82 -22.36 -0.07
N ARG A 397 0.31 -22.24 0.63
CA ARG A 397 0.53 -22.74 2.01
C ARG A 397 0.12 -21.75 3.12
N HIS A 398 -0.40 -20.57 2.80
CA HIS A 398 -0.76 -19.55 3.79
C HIS A 398 -2.23 -19.53 4.19
N LEU A 399 -2.94 -20.65 4.07
CA LEU A 399 -4.37 -20.70 4.35
C LEU A 399 -4.72 -20.27 5.79
N ALA A 400 -3.89 -20.61 6.78
CA ALA A 400 -4.06 -20.11 8.16
C ALA A 400 -3.86 -18.58 8.27
N GLY A 401 -2.89 -18.03 7.54
CA GLY A 401 -2.66 -16.58 7.50
C GLY A 401 -3.78 -15.85 6.77
N LEU A 402 -4.32 -16.43 5.70
CA LEU A 402 -5.48 -15.94 4.98
C LEU A 402 -6.70 -15.84 5.91
N ARG A 403 -7.02 -16.92 6.65
CA ARG A 403 -8.12 -16.97 7.63
C ARG A 403 -8.00 -15.89 8.70
N LEU A 404 -6.81 -15.76 9.31
CA LEU A 404 -6.58 -14.76 10.34
C LEU A 404 -6.71 -13.34 9.78
N LEU A 405 -6.08 -13.04 8.65
CA LEU A 405 -6.11 -11.70 8.06
C LEU A 405 -7.52 -11.34 7.56
N SER A 406 -8.27 -12.26 6.96
CA SER A 406 -9.65 -12.01 6.52
C SER A 406 -10.56 -11.74 7.72
N ALA A 407 -10.44 -12.52 8.80
CA ALA A 407 -11.18 -12.28 10.03
C ALA A 407 -10.81 -10.93 10.67
N ARG A 408 -9.53 -10.54 10.60
CA ARG A 408 -9.06 -9.23 11.09
C ARG A 408 -9.66 -8.07 10.31
N ILE A 409 -9.68 -8.15 8.98
CA ILE A 409 -10.29 -7.10 8.14
C ILE A 409 -11.76 -6.94 8.47
N ALA A 410 -12.49 -8.06 8.60
CA ALA A 410 -13.90 -8.07 8.98
C ALA A 410 -14.14 -7.48 10.39
N SER A 411 -13.22 -7.69 11.33
CA SER A 411 -13.35 -7.22 12.72
C SER A 411 -12.95 -5.75 12.97
N ILE A 412 -12.25 -5.11 12.04
CA ILE A 412 -11.89 -3.69 12.19
C ILE A 412 -13.18 -2.89 12.07
N GLU A 413 -13.38 -1.87 12.91
CA GLU A 413 -14.56 -1.00 12.77
C GLU A 413 -14.48 -0.15 11.49
N PRO A 414 -15.63 0.11 10.83
CA PRO A 414 -15.68 1.06 9.72
C PRO A 414 -15.17 2.43 10.20
N GLU A 415 -14.12 2.96 9.57
CA GLU A 415 -13.74 4.36 9.79
C GLU A 415 -14.97 5.22 9.47
N VAL A 416 -15.43 6.06 10.41
CA VAL A 416 -16.54 7.00 10.17
C VAL A 416 -16.09 7.98 9.09
N THR A 417 -16.34 7.61 7.84
CA THR A 417 -16.02 8.46 6.71
C THR A 417 -17.00 9.62 6.72
N ASN A 418 -16.48 10.85 6.80
CA ASN A 418 -17.23 12.03 6.42
C ASN A 418 -17.89 11.77 5.06
N ALA A 419 -19.15 12.17 4.87
CA ALA A 419 -19.94 11.87 3.67
C ALA A 419 -19.30 12.31 2.33
N ALA A 420 -18.21 13.09 2.37
CA ALA A 420 -17.39 13.49 1.23
C ALA A 420 -16.23 12.52 0.89
N SER A 421 -15.84 11.61 1.78
CA SER A 421 -14.72 10.66 1.59
C SER A 421 -15.14 9.23 1.28
N THR A 422 -16.44 8.95 1.12
CA THR A 422 -17.00 7.66 0.68
C THR A 422 -16.78 7.38 -0.82
N LEU A 423 -15.99 8.21 -1.50
CA LEU A 423 -15.58 8.02 -2.89
C LEU A 423 -14.60 6.83 -3.00
N VAL A 424 -15.17 5.66 -3.29
CA VAL A 424 -14.53 4.43 -3.80
C VAL A 424 -13.28 3.98 -3.02
N SER A 425 -13.48 3.56 -1.76
CA SER A 425 -12.50 2.67 -1.11
C SER A 425 -12.72 1.25 -1.63
N ASP A 426 -11.72 0.69 -2.33
CA ASP A 426 -11.77 -0.67 -2.86
C ASP A 426 -11.17 -1.71 -1.88
N ASP A 427 -10.94 -1.33 -0.63
CA ASP A 427 -10.28 -2.17 0.38
C ASP A 427 -11.02 -3.49 0.67
N LEU A 428 -12.34 -3.40 0.92
CA LEU A 428 -13.19 -4.57 1.20
C LEU A 428 -13.39 -5.42 -0.06
N PRO A 429 -13.78 -4.86 -1.23
CA PRO A 429 -13.86 -5.63 -2.47
C PRO A 429 -12.54 -6.33 -2.83
N LEU A 430 -11.40 -5.68 -2.61
CA LEU A 430 -10.08 -6.26 -2.84
C LEU A 430 -9.79 -7.43 -1.89
N ALA A 431 -10.13 -7.30 -0.61
CA ALA A 431 -9.97 -8.38 0.36
C ALA A 431 -10.85 -9.59 0.02
N ILE A 432 -12.12 -9.36 -0.34
CA ILE A 432 -13.05 -10.42 -0.75
C ILE A 432 -12.55 -11.12 -2.01
N GLU A 433 -12.09 -10.38 -3.02
CA GLU A 433 -11.50 -10.96 -4.24
C GLU A 433 -10.27 -11.81 -3.93
N ALA A 434 -9.38 -11.31 -3.06
CA ALA A 434 -8.17 -12.04 -2.67
C ALA A 434 -8.53 -13.38 -2.01
N VAL A 435 -9.51 -13.41 -1.11
CA VAL A 435 -10.00 -14.65 -0.49
C VAL A 435 -10.64 -15.58 -1.52
N ALA A 436 -11.49 -15.03 -2.40
CA ALA A 436 -12.19 -15.79 -3.44
C ALA A 436 -11.23 -16.47 -4.41
N TYR A 437 -10.11 -15.83 -4.75
CA TYR A 437 -9.08 -16.41 -5.61
C TYR A 437 -8.50 -17.72 -5.05
N PHE A 438 -8.37 -17.83 -3.73
CA PHE A 438 -7.84 -19.03 -3.08
C PHE A 438 -8.86 -20.15 -2.92
N TYR A 439 -10.13 -19.93 -3.31
CA TYR A 439 -11.21 -20.87 -3.08
C TYR A 439 -11.31 -21.29 -1.59
N ALA A 440 -10.95 -20.39 -0.68
CA ALA A 440 -10.82 -20.66 0.74
C ALA A 440 -12.18 -20.60 1.44
N THR A 441 -12.90 -21.72 1.43
CA THR A 441 -14.27 -21.79 1.97
C THR A 441 -14.35 -21.55 3.49
N ASP A 442 -13.29 -21.86 4.24
CA ASP A 442 -13.25 -21.58 5.69
C ASP A 442 -13.22 -20.08 6.03
N CYS A 443 -13.02 -19.20 5.04
CA CYS A 443 -13.04 -17.75 5.20
C CYS A 443 -14.43 -17.14 4.95
N ILE A 444 -15.44 -17.94 4.56
CA ILE A 444 -16.80 -17.46 4.25
C ILE A 444 -17.41 -16.59 5.36
N PRO A 445 -17.30 -16.91 6.67
CA PRO A 445 -17.84 -16.04 7.72
C PRO A 445 -17.28 -14.61 7.69
N ALA A 446 -15.97 -14.47 7.45
CA ALA A 446 -15.34 -13.16 7.31
C ALA A 446 -15.79 -12.47 6.03
N VAL A 447 -15.96 -13.21 4.93
CA VAL A 447 -16.45 -12.66 3.67
C VAL A 447 -17.86 -12.11 3.81
N ILE A 448 -18.78 -12.84 4.45
CA ILE A 448 -20.16 -12.39 4.66
C ILE A 448 -20.17 -11.07 5.45
N SER A 449 -19.43 -11.00 6.56
CA SER A 449 -19.31 -9.76 7.34
C SER A 449 -18.74 -8.59 6.51
N MET A 450 -17.76 -8.83 5.65
CA MET A 450 -17.23 -7.79 4.76
C MET A 450 -18.26 -7.37 3.68
N VAL A 451 -19.05 -8.30 3.15
CA VAL A 451 -20.09 -8.03 2.14
C VAL A 451 -21.26 -7.25 2.76
N ASP A 452 -21.69 -7.62 3.96
CA ASP A 452 -22.69 -6.86 4.73
C ASP A 452 -22.28 -5.40 4.89
N GLU A 453 -21.00 -5.18 5.19
CA GLU A 453 -20.48 -3.82 5.29
C GLU A 453 -20.41 -3.11 3.95
N VAL A 454 -20.03 -3.79 2.86
CA VAL A 454 -20.08 -3.22 1.50
C VAL A 454 -21.52 -2.79 1.17
N LEU A 455 -22.51 -3.63 1.47
CA LEU A 455 -23.92 -3.33 1.22
C LEU A 455 -24.41 -2.15 2.06
N THR A 456 -24.09 -2.12 3.36
CA THR A 456 -24.61 -1.12 4.31
C THR A 456 -23.86 0.21 4.28
N SER A 457 -22.53 0.18 4.18
CA SER A 457 -21.68 1.36 4.33
C SER A 457 -21.30 1.98 2.98
N GLN A 458 -21.09 1.17 1.93
CA GLN A 458 -20.65 1.66 0.62
C GLN A 458 -21.81 1.81 -0.37
N LEU A 459 -22.69 0.81 -0.47
CA LEU A 459 -23.75 0.78 -1.48
C LEU A 459 -25.05 1.44 -1.00
N ALA A 460 -25.47 1.28 0.26
CA ALA A 460 -26.75 1.82 0.74
C ALA A 460 -26.90 3.34 0.57
N PRO A 461 -25.88 4.20 0.86
CA PRO A 461 -26.01 5.64 0.64
C PRO A 461 -26.24 6.00 -0.84
N ILE A 462 -25.60 5.26 -1.76
CA ILE A 462 -25.75 5.47 -3.20
C ILE A 462 -27.11 4.96 -3.66
N ASN A 463 -27.51 3.76 -3.22
CA ASN A 463 -28.80 3.17 -3.52
C ASN A 463 -29.97 4.04 -3.04
N ALA A 464 -29.86 4.68 -1.87
CA ALA A 464 -30.85 5.63 -1.36
C ALA A 464 -30.98 6.84 -2.29
N ARG A 465 -29.87 7.45 -2.71
CA ARG A 465 -29.86 8.58 -3.67
C ARG A 465 -30.47 8.19 -5.02
N ILE A 466 -30.15 7.00 -5.52
CA ILE A 466 -30.72 6.48 -6.78
C ILE A 466 -32.23 6.32 -6.64
N THR A 467 -32.70 5.76 -5.53
CA THR A 467 -34.11 5.54 -5.25
C THR A 467 -34.87 6.86 -5.12
N GLU A 468 -34.29 7.85 -4.41
CA GLU A 468 -34.84 9.20 -4.29
C GLU A 468 -34.91 9.91 -5.65
N ARG A 469 -33.85 9.83 -6.46
CA ARG A 469 -33.83 10.36 -7.84
C ARG A 469 -34.88 9.70 -8.73
N ALA A 470 -35.05 8.39 -8.59
CA ALA A 470 -36.07 7.63 -9.33
C ALA A 470 -37.49 8.09 -8.98
N SER A 471 -37.74 8.44 -7.71
CA SER A 471 -39.03 8.93 -7.25
C SER A 471 -39.31 10.40 -7.64
N SER A 472 -38.28 11.25 -7.70
CA SER A 472 -38.44 12.70 -7.90
C SER A 472 -38.38 13.16 -9.36
N ALA A 473 -37.62 12.46 -10.22
CA ALA A 473 -37.42 12.86 -11.61
C ALA A 473 -37.26 11.64 -12.54
N PRO A 474 -38.37 10.98 -12.96
CA PRO A 474 -38.34 9.72 -13.72
C PRO A 474 -37.65 9.84 -15.08
N SER A 475 -37.58 11.04 -15.67
CA SER A 475 -36.86 11.31 -16.92
C SER A 475 -35.33 11.26 -16.78
N THR A 476 -34.80 11.63 -15.60
CA THR A 476 -33.35 11.59 -15.29
C THR A 476 -32.94 10.37 -14.47
N ALA A 477 -33.92 9.61 -13.94
CA ALA A 477 -33.72 8.42 -13.12
C ALA A 477 -32.83 7.35 -13.80
N ARG A 478 -32.84 7.30 -15.13
CA ARG A 478 -32.10 6.33 -15.95
C ARG A 478 -30.67 6.77 -16.30
N LEU A 479 -30.25 7.95 -15.87
CA LEU A 479 -28.91 8.48 -16.17
C LEU A 479 -27.92 7.99 -15.11
N LEU A 480 -27.05 7.06 -15.51
CA LEU A 480 -25.94 6.59 -14.72
C LEU A 480 -24.80 7.63 -14.75
N SER A 481 -24.46 8.21 -13.60
CA SER A 481 -23.31 9.11 -13.49
C SER A 481 -21.99 8.35 -13.60
N ARG A 482 -20.90 9.06 -13.91
CA ARG A 482 -19.55 8.48 -13.98
C ARG A 482 -19.11 7.86 -12.66
N GLU A 483 -19.49 8.46 -11.55
CA GLU A 483 -19.17 7.98 -10.20
C GLU A 483 -19.96 6.71 -9.86
N GLU A 484 -21.28 6.71 -10.11
CA GLU A 484 -22.13 5.53 -9.94
C GLU A 484 -21.64 4.36 -10.78
N SER A 485 -21.27 4.61 -12.05
CA SER A 485 -20.71 3.56 -12.90
C SER A 485 -19.39 3.01 -12.34
N ARG A 486 -18.50 3.86 -11.83
CA ARG A 486 -17.23 3.41 -11.25
C ARG A 486 -17.46 2.61 -9.98
N THR A 487 -18.39 3.01 -9.12
CA THR A 487 -18.78 2.28 -7.92
C THR A 487 -19.42 0.93 -8.28
N ALA A 488 -20.31 0.89 -9.26
CA ALA A 488 -20.92 -0.34 -9.75
C ALA A 488 -19.84 -1.33 -10.24
N GLU A 489 -18.86 -0.85 -11.02
CA GLU A 489 -17.76 -1.68 -11.54
C GLU A 489 -16.77 -2.14 -10.45
N VAL A 490 -16.24 -1.20 -9.66
CA VAL A 490 -15.12 -1.45 -8.74
C VAL A 490 -15.57 -2.10 -7.43
N ILE A 491 -16.80 -1.84 -6.99
CA ILE A 491 -17.35 -2.32 -5.72
C ILE A 491 -18.39 -3.39 -5.98
N GLY A 492 -19.50 -3.05 -6.66
CA GLY A 492 -20.65 -3.93 -6.81
C GLY A 492 -20.33 -5.22 -7.58
N LEU A 493 -19.93 -5.09 -8.84
CA LEU A 493 -19.61 -6.21 -9.72
C LEU A 493 -18.41 -7.02 -9.20
N ARG A 494 -17.38 -6.37 -8.69
CA ARG A 494 -16.19 -7.05 -8.14
C ARG A 494 -16.54 -7.90 -6.92
N THR A 495 -17.37 -7.37 -6.01
CA THR A 495 -17.85 -8.12 -4.84
C THR A 495 -18.72 -9.29 -5.28
N LEU A 496 -19.69 -9.04 -6.18
CA LEU A 496 -20.56 -10.06 -6.73
C LEU A 496 -19.78 -11.22 -7.36
N GLN A 497 -18.85 -10.92 -8.27
CA GLN A 497 -18.01 -11.93 -8.91
C GLN A 497 -17.21 -12.76 -7.89
N SER A 498 -16.70 -12.11 -6.86
CA SER A 498 -15.91 -12.77 -5.82
C SER A 498 -16.77 -13.70 -4.96
N CYS A 499 -17.98 -13.26 -4.58
CA CYS A 499 -18.95 -14.11 -3.88
C CYS A 499 -19.40 -15.29 -4.75
N THR A 500 -19.66 -15.06 -6.05
CA THR A 500 -20.01 -16.12 -6.99
C THR A 500 -18.90 -17.16 -7.13
N ARG A 501 -17.63 -16.73 -7.20
CA ARG A 501 -16.48 -17.65 -7.24
C ARG A 501 -16.37 -18.50 -5.97
N LEU A 502 -16.63 -17.92 -4.80
CA LEU A 502 -16.64 -18.66 -3.53
C LEU A 502 -17.79 -19.66 -3.47
N LEU A 503 -18.97 -19.29 -3.97
CA LEU A 503 -20.13 -20.18 -4.06
C LEU A 503 -19.78 -21.41 -4.93
N SER A 504 -19.22 -21.20 -6.13
CA SER A 504 -18.78 -22.31 -6.99
C SER A 504 -17.71 -23.21 -6.34
N ALA A 505 -16.87 -22.64 -5.46
CA ALA A 505 -15.90 -23.45 -4.70
C ALA A 505 -16.58 -24.34 -3.66
N CYS A 506 -17.68 -23.90 -3.05
CA CYS A 506 -18.44 -24.72 -2.11
C CYS A 506 -18.96 -25.98 -2.80
N ASP A 507 -19.44 -25.85 -4.05
CA ASP A 507 -20.01 -26.96 -4.83
C ASP A 507 -18.95 -27.95 -5.29
N ALA A 508 -17.79 -27.43 -5.71
CA ALA A 508 -16.63 -28.26 -6.04
C ALA A 508 -16.15 -29.08 -4.84
N VAL A 509 -16.16 -28.50 -3.62
CA VAL A 509 -15.78 -29.22 -2.39
C VAL A 509 -16.84 -30.24 -1.98
N ALA A 510 -18.13 -29.92 -2.12
CA ALA A 510 -19.23 -30.85 -1.84
C ALA A 510 -19.20 -32.08 -2.77
N SER A 511 -18.99 -31.85 -4.08
CA SER A 511 -18.93 -32.89 -5.12
C SER A 511 -17.60 -33.67 -5.17
N ALA A 512 -16.49 -33.09 -4.71
CA ALA A 512 -15.18 -33.76 -4.64
C ALA A 512 -15.05 -34.78 -3.49
N SER A 513 -16.02 -34.84 -2.57
CA SER A 513 -16.07 -35.91 -1.56
C SER A 513 -16.10 -37.32 -2.17
N ASP A 514 -16.55 -37.44 -3.43
CA ASP A 514 -16.60 -38.71 -4.19
C ASP A 514 -15.43 -38.94 -5.15
N LYS A 515 -14.56 -37.96 -5.41
CA LYS A 515 -13.43 -38.13 -6.35
C LYS A 515 -12.16 -37.47 -5.81
N ARG A 516 -11.10 -38.30 -5.67
CA ARG A 516 -9.72 -37.91 -5.32
C ARG A 516 -9.15 -36.88 -6.31
N CYS A 517 -9.54 -35.62 -6.17
CA CYS A 517 -8.93 -34.48 -6.82
C CYS A 517 -8.46 -33.53 -5.72
N SER A 518 -7.19 -33.16 -5.79
CA SER A 518 -6.42 -32.44 -4.79
C SER A 518 -6.84 -30.97 -4.63
N LEU A 519 -8.06 -30.70 -4.18
CA LEU A 519 -8.42 -29.41 -3.58
C LEU A 519 -7.79 -29.34 -2.18
N PRO A 520 -7.10 -28.26 -1.83
CA PRO A 520 -6.35 -28.18 -0.59
C PRO A 520 -7.31 -28.08 0.61
N SER A 521 -7.61 -29.23 1.22
CA SER A 521 -8.04 -29.37 2.63
C SER A 521 -9.10 -28.33 3.07
N THR A 522 -10.31 -28.43 2.52
CA THR A 522 -11.47 -27.64 2.97
C THR A 522 -12.44 -28.54 3.72
N ARG A 523 -12.79 -28.16 4.96
CA ARG A 523 -13.93 -28.79 5.65
C ARG A 523 -15.21 -28.49 4.86
N PRO A 524 -16.22 -29.37 4.89
CA PRO A 524 -17.53 -29.03 4.35
C PRO A 524 -18.03 -27.74 5.01
N VAL A 525 -18.53 -26.82 4.19
CA VAL A 525 -19.06 -25.53 4.65
C VAL A 525 -20.41 -25.77 5.30
N ASP A 526 -20.65 -25.09 6.42
CA ASP A 526 -21.96 -25.07 7.07
C ASP A 526 -23.05 -24.64 6.05
N PRO A 527 -24.12 -25.43 5.86
CA PRO A 527 -25.22 -25.10 4.97
C PRO A 527 -25.85 -23.73 5.27
N GLU A 528 -25.87 -23.27 6.52
CA GLU A 528 -26.40 -21.96 6.87
C GLU A 528 -25.53 -20.82 6.32
N MET A 529 -24.21 -20.96 6.41
CA MET A 529 -23.25 -20.00 5.86
C MET A 529 -23.32 -19.93 4.34
N ARG A 530 -23.57 -21.06 3.67
CA ARG A 530 -23.80 -21.09 2.22
C ARG A 530 -25.10 -20.38 1.85
N ARG A 531 -26.20 -20.65 2.57
CA ARG A 531 -27.49 -19.96 2.38
C ARG A 531 -27.34 -18.44 2.57
N GLU A 532 -26.58 -18.02 3.57
CA GLU A 532 -26.33 -16.60 3.79
C GLU A 532 -25.52 -15.97 2.65
N LEU A 533 -24.46 -16.64 2.15
CA LEU A 533 -23.74 -16.16 0.96
C LEU A 533 -24.66 -16.00 -0.27
N CYS A 534 -25.63 -16.90 -0.46
CA CYS A 534 -26.64 -16.78 -1.50
C CYS A 534 -27.52 -15.53 -1.31
N ARG A 535 -27.99 -15.24 -0.08
CA ARG A 535 -28.74 -14.00 0.21
C ARG A 535 -27.93 -12.74 -0.09
N GLN A 536 -26.65 -12.75 0.23
CA GLN A 536 -25.73 -11.65 -0.09
C GLN A 536 -25.59 -11.43 -1.60
N ILE A 537 -25.48 -12.51 -2.37
CA ILE A 537 -25.47 -12.46 -3.85
C ILE A 537 -26.79 -11.87 -4.38
N VAL A 538 -27.94 -12.31 -3.87
CA VAL A 538 -29.26 -11.77 -4.24
C VAL A 538 -29.33 -10.27 -3.97
N SER A 539 -28.92 -9.85 -2.77
CA SER A 539 -28.91 -8.44 -2.35
C SER A 539 -28.03 -7.56 -3.24
N LEU A 540 -26.84 -8.06 -3.60
CA LEU A 540 -25.95 -7.37 -4.54
C LEU A 540 -26.59 -7.24 -5.92
N VAL A 541 -27.06 -8.35 -6.51
CA VAL A 541 -27.67 -8.34 -7.86
C VAL A 541 -28.86 -7.39 -7.91
N LEU A 542 -29.74 -7.44 -6.91
CA LEU A 542 -30.97 -6.63 -6.86
C LEU A 542 -30.77 -5.22 -6.30
N SER A 543 -29.52 -4.81 -6.02
CA SER A 543 -29.25 -3.46 -5.54
C SER A 543 -29.63 -2.40 -6.58
N PRO A 544 -30.24 -1.26 -6.18
CA PRO A 544 -30.63 -0.20 -7.11
C PRO A 544 -29.52 0.28 -8.05
N LEU A 545 -28.28 0.38 -7.55
CA LEU A 545 -27.12 0.74 -8.36
C LEU A 545 -26.82 -0.28 -9.47
N LEU A 546 -26.81 -1.58 -9.15
CA LEU A 546 -26.56 -2.60 -10.17
C LEU A 546 -27.73 -2.72 -11.14
N GLN A 547 -28.98 -2.59 -10.68
CA GLN A 547 -30.15 -2.56 -11.57
C GLN A 547 -30.06 -1.40 -12.57
N LEU A 548 -29.73 -0.19 -12.12
CA LEU A 548 -29.51 0.97 -13.00
C LEU A 548 -28.36 0.74 -13.98
N TYR A 549 -27.28 0.10 -13.53
CA TYR A 549 -26.15 -0.27 -14.39
C TYR A 549 -26.55 -1.26 -15.49
N LEU A 550 -27.38 -2.26 -15.17
CA LEU A 550 -27.89 -3.24 -16.12
C LEU A 550 -28.86 -2.61 -17.13
N GLU A 551 -29.78 -1.75 -16.68
CA GLU A 551 -30.66 -0.98 -17.57
C GLU A 551 -29.86 -0.14 -18.57
N HIS A 552 -28.78 0.49 -18.11
CA HIS A 552 -27.88 1.24 -18.97
C HIS A 552 -27.19 0.33 -20.00
N ALA A 553 -26.68 -0.82 -19.59
CA ALA A 553 -26.08 -1.81 -20.49
C ALA A 553 -27.07 -2.33 -21.55
N GLN A 554 -28.33 -2.56 -21.17
CA GLN A 554 -29.40 -2.94 -22.09
C GLN A 554 -29.71 -1.83 -23.10
N GLY A 555 -29.75 -0.57 -22.65
CA GLY A 555 -29.90 0.59 -23.53
C GLY A 555 -28.81 0.66 -24.59
N LEU A 556 -27.55 0.47 -24.18
CA LEU A 556 -26.39 0.45 -25.08
C LEU A 556 -26.47 -0.68 -26.12
N GLY A 557 -26.89 -1.88 -25.70
CA GLY A 557 -27.07 -3.03 -26.60
C GLY A 557 -28.16 -2.81 -27.65
N ARG A 558 -29.31 -2.26 -27.25
CA ARG A 558 -30.43 -1.97 -28.16
C ARG A 558 -30.10 -0.88 -29.19
N GLN A 559 -29.34 0.13 -28.79
CA GLN A 559 -28.94 1.24 -29.66
C GLN A 559 -27.84 0.87 -30.66
N GLY A 560 -27.25 -0.32 -30.56
CA GLY A 560 -26.13 -0.73 -31.42
C GLY A 560 -24.91 0.19 -31.25
N ALA A 561 -24.69 0.72 -30.04
CA ALA A 561 -23.62 1.66 -29.78
C ALA A 561 -22.26 1.04 -30.15
N PRO A 562 -21.38 1.75 -30.88
CA PRO A 562 -20.12 1.18 -31.34
C PRO A 562 -19.27 0.74 -30.14
N LEU A 563 -18.77 -0.50 -30.18
CA LEU A 563 -17.86 -1.07 -29.17
C LEU A 563 -16.44 -0.51 -29.26
N THR A 564 -16.25 0.67 -29.84
CA THR A 564 -14.96 1.38 -29.87
C THR A 564 -14.64 2.01 -28.51
N GLY A 565 -15.66 2.31 -27.70
CA GLY A 565 -15.50 2.85 -26.35
C GLY A 565 -15.22 1.79 -25.28
N ASN A 566 -14.15 1.99 -24.49
CA ASN A 566 -13.82 1.16 -23.32
C ASN A 566 -14.95 1.07 -22.27
N PHE A 567 -15.86 2.05 -22.26
CA PHE A 567 -17.00 2.08 -21.35
C PHE A 567 -18.08 1.05 -21.75
N THR A 568 -18.53 1.09 -23.00
CA THR A 568 -19.56 0.16 -23.53
C THR A 568 -19.16 -1.30 -23.35
N ARG A 569 -17.89 -1.64 -23.62
CA ARG A 569 -17.37 -3.00 -23.41
C ARG A 569 -17.45 -3.46 -21.95
N ARG A 570 -17.14 -2.57 -21.01
CA ARG A 570 -17.19 -2.88 -19.56
C ARG A 570 -18.63 -3.05 -19.07
N CYS A 571 -19.57 -2.23 -19.55
CA CYS A 571 -21.00 -2.39 -19.26
C CYS A 571 -21.54 -3.75 -19.71
N LEU A 572 -21.24 -4.16 -20.94
CA LEU A 572 -21.70 -5.44 -21.49
C LEU A 572 -21.02 -6.64 -20.82
N ALA A 573 -19.72 -6.56 -20.54
CA ALA A 573 -19.03 -7.58 -19.75
C ALA A 573 -19.67 -7.71 -18.36
N GLY A 574 -19.95 -6.59 -17.70
CA GLY A 574 -20.65 -6.56 -16.42
C GLY A 574 -22.02 -7.25 -16.46
N ALA A 575 -22.82 -7.01 -17.50
CA ALA A 575 -24.10 -7.68 -17.71
C ALA A 575 -23.97 -9.20 -17.87
N ALA A 576 -22.97 -9.66 -18.64
CA ALA A 576 -22.67 -11.08 -18.78
C ALA A 576 -22.25 -11.72 -17.44
N HIS A 577 -21.42 -11.02 -16.66
CA HIS A 577 -21.02 -11.47 -15.32
C HIS A 577 -22.23 -11.61 -14.38
N VAL A 578 -23.15 -10.64 -14.38
CA VAL A 578 -24.37 -10.73 -13.58
C VAL A 578 -25.23 -11.91 -14.01
N LEU A 579 -25.41 -12.13 -15.32
CA LEU A 579 -26.14 -13.30 -15.82
C LEU A 579 -25.50 -14.59 -15.31
N ARG A 580 -24.17 -14.72 -15.42
CA ARG A 580 -23.44 -15.89 -14.91
C ARG A 580 -23.64 -16.08 -13.41
N SER A 581 -23.57 -15.02 -12.61
CA SER A 581 -23.83 -15.05 -11.17
C SER A 581 -25.23 -15.55 -10.83
N ILE A 582 -26.27 -15.09 -11.54
CA ILE A 582 -27.65 -15.55 -11.31
C ILE A 582 -27.81 -17.02 -11.70
N THR A 583 -27.24 -17.45 -12.83
CA THR A 583 -27.34 -18.87 -13.26
C THR A 583 -26.66 -19.82 -12.27
N LEU A 584 -25.52 -19.42 -11.70
CA LEU A 584 -24.83 -20.22 -10.66
C LEU A 584 -25.62 -20.23 -9.35
N LEU A 585 -26.23 -19.11 -8.97
CA LEU A 585 -27.11 -19.03 -7.81
C LEU A 585 -28.32 -19.97 -7.96
N PHE A 586 -28.95 -20.01 -9.13
CA PHE A 586 -30.08 -20.90 -9.41
C PHE A 586 -29.67 -22.38 -9.41
N GLN A 587 -28.54 -22.71 -10.02
CA GLN A 587 -28.00 -24.06 -9.99
C GLN A 587 -27.82 -24.53 -8.53
N PHE A 588 -27.20 -23.70 -7.69
CA PHE A 588 -26.99 -24.02 -6.28
C PHE A 588 -28.30 -24.19 -5.51
N ALA A 589 -29.24 -23.24 -5.68
CA ALA A 589 -30.51 -23.27 -4.97
C ALA A 589 -31.41 -24.45 -5.34
N VAL A 590 -31.13 -25.15 -6.46
CA VAL A 590 -31.85 -26.35 -6.90
C VAL A 590 -31.27 -27.63 -6.28
N GLU A 591 -29.98 -27.68 -5.97
CA GLU A 591 -29.30 -28.89 -5.44
C GLU A 591 -29.69 -29.23 -3.98
N GLU A 592 -30.29 -28.31 -3.21
CA GLU A 592 -30.70 -28.54 -1.82
C GLU A 592 -32.14 -29.12 -1.65
N GLY A 593 -32.90 -29.40 -2.72
CA GLY A 593 -34.30 -29.83 -2.64
C GLY A 593 -34.66 -31.16 -3.33
N GLU A 594 -35.38 -32.04 -2.63
CA GLU A 594 -36.03 -33.22 -3.26
C GLU A 594 -37.24 -32.80 -4.13
N ALA A 595 -37.61 -33.69 -5.06
CA ALA A 595 -38.54 -33.49 -6.17
C ALA A 595 -39.76 -32.57 -5.90
N GLY A 596 -39.89 -31.52 -6.71
CA GLY A 596 -40.97 -30.52 -6.67
C GLY A 596 -40.74 -29.41 -7.71
N ASP A 597 -41.65 -28.43 -7.83
CA ASP A 597 -41.55 -27.29 -8.77
C ASP A 597 -40.31 -26.40 -8.47
N PHE A 598 -39.71 -25.77 -9.49
CA PHE A 598 -38.47 -24.98 -9.36
C PHE A 598 -38.59 -23.89 -8.29
N ALA A 599 -39.72 -23.16 -8.28
CA ALA A 599 -39.98 -22.12 -7.30
C ALA A 599 -40.02 -22.66 -5.87
N ALA A 600 -40.54 -23.88 -5.67
CA ALA A 600 -40.57 -24.53 -4.35
C ALA A 600 -39.16 -24.93 -3.89
N ARG A 601 -38.31 -25.45 -4.79
CA ARG A 601 -36.92 -25.83 -4.46
C ARG A 601 -36.08 -24.62 -4.04
N VAL A 602 -36.22 -23.51 -4.76
CA VAL A 602 -35.42 -22.29 -4.54
C VAL A 602 -35.93 -21.45 -3.36
N SER A 603 -37.20 -21.62 -2.96
CA SER A 603 -37.84 -20.85 -1.87
C SER A 603 -37.17 -20.98 -0.50
N ALA A 604 -36.40 -22.04 -0.27
CA ALA A 604 -35.62 -22.25 0.96
C ALA A 604 -34.45 -21.26 1.09
N VAL A 605 -34.01 -20.68 -0.03
CA VAL A 605 -32.81 -19.83 -0.11
C VAL A 605 -33.14 -18.41 -0.56
N ILE A 606 -34.10 -18.25 -1.48
CA ILE A 606 -34.48 -16.97 -2.09
C ILE A 606 -35.97 -16.73 -1.87
N ASP A 607 -36.35 -15.56 -1.36
CA ASP A 607 -37.76 -15.20 -1.23
C ASP A 607 -38.42 -15.07 -2.62
N THR A 608 -39.73 -15.30 -2.67
CA THR A 608 -40.49 -15.36 -3.94
C THR A 608 -40.44 -14.05 -4.72
N ALA A 609 -40.43 -12.90 -4.05
CA ALA A 609 -40.38 -11.61 -4.72
C ALA A 609 -39.00 -11.35 -5.37
N SER A 610 -37.92 -11.70 -4.67
CA SER A 610 -36.56 -11.65 -5.22
C SER A 610 -36.38 -12.64 -6.36
N LEU A 611 -36.93 -13.86 -6.25
CA LEU A 611 -36.86 -14.87 -7.31
C LEU A 611 -37.46 -14.36 -8.61
N GLU A 612 -38.66 -13.78 -8.59
CA GLU A 612 -39.31 -13.26 -9.80
C GLU A 612 -38.51 -12.10 -10.44
N ARG A 613 -37.91 -11.22 -9.62
CA ARG A 613 -37.01 -10.18 -10.15
C ARG A 613 -35.75 -10.77 -10.79
N LEU A 614 -35.19 -11.82 -10.19
CA LEU A 614 -34.04 -12.52 -10.77
C LEU A 614 -34.40 -13.20 -12.09
N ARG A 615 -35.57 -13.86 -12.20
CA ARG A 615 -36.05 -14.45 -13.45
C ARG A 615 -36.24 -13.39 -14.55
N ALA A 616 -36.79 -12.22 -14.21
CA ALA A 616 -36.88 -11.08 -15.13
C ALA A 616 -35.49 -10.59 -15.59
N ASN A 617 -34.51 -10.54 -14.68
CA ASN A 617 -33.13 -10.22 -15.02
C ASN A 617 -32.49 -11.29 -15.92
N VAL A 618 -32.69 -12.59 -15.65
CA VAL A 618 -32.20 -13.67 -16.52
C VAL A 618 -32.77 -13.52 -17.93
N TRP A 619 -34.09 -13.32 -18.06
CA TRP A 619 -34.72 -13.13 -19.36
C TRP A 619 -34.12 -11.96 -20.13
N SER A 620 -34.07 -10.77 -19.51
CA SER A 620 -33.59 -9.55 -20.17
C SER A 620 -32.09 -9.59 -20.49
N LEU A 621 -31.26 -10.15 -19.61
CA LEU A 621 -29.83 -10.31 -19.83
C LEU A 621 -29.51 -11.39 -20.86
N THR A 622 -30.28 -12.47 -20.92
CA THR A 622 -30.13 -13.52 -21.95
C THR A 622 -30.32 -12.93 -23.35
N GLN A 623 -31.36 -12.12 -23.54
CA GLN A 623 -31.59 -11.40 -24.81
C GLN A 623 -30.43 -10.46 -25.17
N LEU A 624 -29.94 -9.70 -24.19
CA LEU A 624 -28.79 -8.80 -24.39
C LEU A 624 -27.52 -9.58 -24.77
N VAL A 625 -27.22 -10.66 -24.05
CA VAL A 625 -26.02 -11.48 -24.25
C VAL A 625 -26.06 -12.19 -25.60
N GLN A 626 -27.22 -12.70 -26.03
CA GLN A 626 -27.41 -13.26 -27.38
C GLN A 626 -27.15 -12.21 -28.46
N LEU A 627 -27.75 -11.02 -28.33
CA LEU A 627 -27.57 -9.92 -29.28
C LEU A 627 -26.10 -9.49 -29.39
N VAL A 628 -25.39 -9.44 -28.26
CA VAL A 628 -23.96 -9.11 -28.24
C VAL A 628 -23.11 -10.23 -28.84
N ALA A 629 -23.44 -11.50 -28.57
CA ALA A 629 -22.73 -12.63 -29.15
C ALA A 629 -22.87 -12.67 -30.68
N GLU A 630 -24.05 -12.35 -31.22
CA GLU A 630 -24.32 -12.31 -32.66
C GLU A 630 -23.64 -11.14 -33.36
N ARG A 631 -23.68 -9.93 -32.76
CA ARG A 631 -23.21 -8.71 -33.42
C ARG A 631 -21.72 -8.41 -33.20
N HIS A 632 -21.11 -8.98 -32.16
CA HIS A 632 -19.86 -8.47 -31.61
C HIS A 632 -18.87 -9.53 -31.09
N SER A 633 -19.01 -10.79 -31.51
CA SER A 633 -18.19 -11.94 -31.08
C SER A 633 -16.67 -11.71 -31.11
N GLU A 634 -16.16 -10.96 -32.10
CA GLU A 634 -14.72 -10.71 -32.29
C GLU A 634 -14.13 -9.61 -31.38
N SER A 635 -14.99 -8.78 -30.79
CA SER A 635 -14.57 -7.58 -30.03
C SER A 635 -14.52 -7.78 -28.51
N LEU A 636 -14.97 -8.93 -28.03
CA LEU A 636 -14.99 -9.32 -26.62
C LEU A 636 -13.68 -9.98 -26.21
N THR A 637 -13.32 -9.85 -24.93
CA THR A 637 -12.20 -10.63 -24.38
C THR A 637 -12.60 -12.11 -24.31
N ARG A 638 -11.64 -13.02 -24.52
CA ARG A 638 -11.89 -14.48 -24.52
C ARG A 638 -12.61 -14.97 -23.25
N GLY A 639 -12.28 -14.38 -22.09
CA GLY A 639 -12.92 -14.73 -20.82
C GLY A 639 -14.42 -14.38 -20.78
N VAL A 640 -14.78 -13.16 -21.19
CA VAL A 640 -16.19 -12.73 -21.22
C VAL A 640 -16.99 -13.56 -22.22
N ALA A 641 -16.43 -13.85 -23.39
CA ALA A 641 -17.09 -14.71 -24.37
C ALA A 641 -17.33 -16.15 -23.86
N ALA A 642 -16.39 -16.71 -23.09
CA ALA A 642 -16.55 -18.01 -22.46
C ALA A 642 -17.63 -18.00 -21.36
N GLU A 643 -17.66 -16.97 -20.52
CA GLU A 643 -18.69 -16.81 -19.49
C GLU A 643 -20.08 -16.61 -20.08
N MET A 644 -20.21 -15.80 -21.14
CA MET A 644 -21.46 -15.61 -21.88
C MET A 644 -21.98 -16.94 -22.42
N ARG A 645 -21.11 -17.72 -23.08
CA ARG A 645 -21.49 -19.03 -23.62
C ARG A 645 -21.95 -19.98 -22.52
N ALA A 646 -21.17 -20.10 -21.44
CA ALA A 646 -21.51 -20.96 -20.32
C ALA A 646 -22.84 -20.57 -19.68
N ALA A 647 -23.11 -19.27 -19.50
CA ALA A 647 -24.37 -18.80 -18.94
C ALA A 647 -25.56 -19.10 -19.88
N LEU A 648 -25.40 -18.89 -21.19
CA LEU A 648 -26.44 -19.21 -22.18
C LEU A 648 -26.74 -20.71 -22.25
N GLU A 649 -25.70 -21.56 -22.25
CA GLU A 649 -25.86 -23.01 -22.22
C GLU A 649 -26.62 -23.48 -20.97
N MET A 650 -26.34 -22.88 -19.80
CA MET A 650 -27.08 -23.21 -18.57
C MET A 650 -28.55 -22.79 -18.65
N VAL A 651 -28.84 -21.57 -19.13
CA VAL A 651 -30.23 -21.10 -19.28
C VAL A 651 -31.01 -21.97 -20.28
N GLN A 652 -30.36 -22.40 -21.36
CA GLN A 652 -30.99 -23.30 -22.35
C GLN A 652 -31.29 -24.68 -21.77
N GLY A 653 -30.43 -25.19 -20.88
CA GLY A 653 -30.66 -26.45 -20.17
C GLY A 653 -31.77 -26.40 -19.12
N HIS A 654 -32.17 -25.19 -18.68
CA HIS A 654 -33.11 -24.97 -17.58
C HIS A 654 -34.17 -23.91 -17.94
N PRO A 655 -35.12 -24.24 -18.84
CA PRO A 655 -36.18 -23.30 -19.26
C PRO A 655 -37.05 -22.84 -18.08
N GLU A 656 -37.14 -23.63 -17.00
CA GLU A 656 -37.85 -23.28 -15.77
C GLU A 656 -37.26 -22.04 -15.05
N TRP A 657 -36.05 -21.60 -15.38
CA TRP A 657 -35.46 -20.38 -14.81
C TRP A 657 -35.99 -19.09 -15.42
N LEU A 658 -36.71 -19.17 -16.53
CA LEU A 658 -37.34 -18.02 -17.17
C LEU A 658 -38.72 -17.78 -16.55
N PRO A 659 -39.23 -16.54 -16.54
CA PRO A 659 -40.59 -16.27 -16.06
C PRO A 659 -41.60 -17.07 -16.89
N CYS A 660 -42.63 -17.61 -16.24
CA CYS A 660 -43.70 -18.33 -16.93
C CYS A 660 -44.37 -17.39 -17.94
N ALA A 661 -44.49 -17.84 -19.19
CA ALA A 661 -45.13 -17.10 -20.27
C ALA A 661 -46.64 -16.96 -20.06
#